data_AF-A0A4Q3AFR5-F1
#
_entry.id   AF-A0A4Q3AFR5-F1
#
_cell.length_a   1.000
_cell.length_b   1.000
_cell.length_c   1.000
_cell.angle_alpha   90.00
_cell.angle_beta   90.00
_cell.angle_gamma   90.00
#
_symmetry.space_group_name_H-M   'P 1'
#
loop_
_entity.id
_entity.type
_entity.pdbx_description
1 polymer ?
#
loop_
_entity_poly.entity_id
_entity_poly.type
_entity_poly.pdbx_seq_one_letter_code
_entity_poly.pdbx_strand_id
1 'polypeptide(L)'
;MTRDDRRKLGAHFTPRAYVERLVEQTVIVPLREEWKGVQANIEGATDDRQHTTAVRKAHGFLKKLRSIRVLDPACGTGNFLYVAMEMIIRLQGEVFDMLVELGETDALDVSGVRPHQFLGIEVNPRAVRIASIVLSIGFLQQHYRNHCGHPAEPILPRFDGIEWRDALIEWDGAPDLQSEWRDGAFRSIWPNARPAKWPRADFIVGNPPFVGGAAMRSRLDAGYADALRHCYPQINESADLVMYWWDHAARELTTPGTSLQRFGFVTTNSITQAFQRRVIERWLDSPRPLSLIYAIPDHPWISDVRKRASVRIAMTVAAAGSHEGVRAVYAAGSSTYSAAPSLSEAHGHIHADLSIGVDVTRAKPLAANTDICSPGFKLHGAGFVVSRADFSRLGMGRRHGLAAHVRPYRTGRDLVGTCRDAWVLDFHGLGAEAVRERFPETYQHLLEQVKEVRDDAGHVTGRDANRREVYRDAWWLFGEPRASFRPALKGLRRYIATTETAKHRIFRFLNAEVAPDNTLVCIADQDAATLAILSSRIHGAWCTASGGLLEDRPRYTKSRCFDPFPFPELSDDQRMRLAEAGEALERHRRTVLRDNPDLTLTEVYNVLTAIRSGARLSDQDETIKQRGLVVVLQQLHEVIDRRTADAYGWSADDSDTCIVERLTALNGTRADEEADGRVQWLRPDYQAARPAARLERETLPLPFGAPDGGLNRSLRVFPTDNYEQPLALRAALREVGSPIAALDLA
;
A
#
# COMPACT_ATOMS: atom_id res chain seq x y z
N MET A 1 -6.48 18.24 -25.65
CA MET A 1 -7.11 17.21 -24.79
C MET A 1 -8.09 17.90 -23.89
N THR A 2 -9.30 17.35 -23.77
CA THR A 2 -10.28 17.84 -22.80
C THR A 2 -9.86 17.44 -21.38
N ARG A 3 -10.50 18.02 -20.36
CA ARG A 3 -10.22 17.74 -18.95
C ARG A 3 -10.48 16.27 -18.60
N ASP A 4 -11.49 15.65 -19.21
CA ASP A 4 -11.81 14.25 -19.00
C ASP A 4 -10.78 13.33 -19.65
N ASP A 5 -10.24 13.68 -20.82
CA ASP A 5 -9.18 12.87 -21.47
C ASP A 5 -7.90 12.81 -20.62
N ARG A 6 -7.50 13.92 -20.00
CA ARG A 6 -6.32 13.97 -19.11
C ARG A 6 -6.50 13.12 -17.85
N ARG A 7 -7.70 13.16 -17.26
CA ARG A 7 -8.05 12.36 -16.08
C ARG A 7 -8.23 10.87 -16.41
N LYS A 8 -8.73 10.54 -17.60
CA LYS A 8 -8.89 9.16 -18.08
C LYS A 8 -7.55 8.48 -18.34
N LEU A 9 -6.60 9.20 -18.94
CA LEU A 9 -5.27 8.68 -19.28
C LEU A 9 -4.22 8.82 -18.17
N GLY A 10 -4.52 9.52 -17.07
CA GLY A 10 -3.55 9.77 -16.00
C GLY A 10 -2.36 10.65 -16.41
N ALA A 11 -2.44 11.35 -17.54
CA ALA A 11 -1.34 12.13 -18.11
C ALA A 11 -1.15 13.46 -17.35
N HIS A 12 -0.20 13.49 -16.42
CA HIS A 12 0.22 14.68 -15.67
C HIS A 12 1.62 15.12 -16.11
N PHE A 13 1.81 16.43 -16.32
CA PHE A 13 3.12 16.99 -16.64
C PHE A 13 4.03 16.93 -15.40
N THR A 14 5.14 16.19 -15.49
CA THR A 14 6.12 16.06 -14.41
C THR A 14 7.01 17.31 -14.33
N PRO A 15 7.08 18.00 -13.17
CA PRO A 15 8.00 19.12 -12.97
C PRO A 15 9.45 18.75 -13.27
N ARG A 16 10.22 19.69 -13.85
CA ARG A 16 11.61 19.47 -14.29
C ARG A 16 12.52 18.96 -13.16
N ALA A 17 12.42 19.52 -11.96
CA ALA A 17 13.24 19.09 -10.81
C ALA A 17 13.01 17.62 -10.43
N TYR A 18 11.81 17.08 -10.65
CA TYR A 18 11.49 15.67 -10.34
C TYR A 18 12.07 14.75 -11.42
N VAL A 19 12.00 15.20 -12.68
CA VAL A 19 12.60 14.52 -13.82
C VAL A 19 14.12 14.45 -13.67
N GLU A 20 14.77 15.59 -13.43
CA GLU A 20 16.22 15.68 -13.23
C GLU A 20 16.69 14.75 -12.11
N ARG A 21 15.97 14.69 -10.99
CA ARG A 21 16.30 13.81 -9.87
C ARG A 21 16.30 12.33 -10.27
N LEU A 22 15.26 11.87 -10.95
CA LEU A 22 15.17 10.46 -11.35
C LEU A 22 16.21 10.12 -12.43
N VAL A 23 16.40 11.02 -13.40
CA VAL A 23 17.39 10.84 -14.47
C VAL A 23 18.82 10.85 -13.91
N GLU A 24 19.13 11.74 -12.96
CA GLU A 24 20.44 11.77 -12.30
C GLU A 24 20.75 10.40 -11.69
N GLN A 25 19.87 9.87 -10.85
CA GLN A 25 20.09 8.61 -10.13
C GLN A 25 20.11 7.37 -11.05
N THR A 26 19.29 7.39 -12.11
CA THR A 26 19.17 6.24 -13.03
C THR A 26 20.29 6.21 -14.06
N VAL A 27 20.61 7.36 -14.66
CA VAL A 27 21.46 7.46 -15.86
C VAL A 27 22.81 8.10 -15.54
N ILE A 28 22.83 9.22 -14.82
CA ILE A 28 24.05 10.04 -14.70
C ILE A 28 24.99 9.54 -13.61
N VAL A 29 24.48 9.14 -12.46
CA VAL A 29 25.28 8.55 -11.37
C VAL A 29 26.19 7.39 -11.85
N PRO A 30 25.69 6.33 -12.53
CA PRO A 30 26.56 5.25 -12.97
C PRO A 30 27.59 5.73 -14.01
N LEU A 31 27.22 6.63 -14.92
CA LEU A 31 28.14 7.18 -15.91
C LEU A 31 29.21 8.09 -15.28
N ARG A 32 28.86 8.85 -14.24
CA ARG A 32 29.80 9.66 -13.47
C ARG A 32 30.76 8.80 -12.65
N GLU A 33 30.29 7.71 -12.05
CA GLU A 33 31.15 6.75 -11.34
C GLU A 33 32.20 6.16 -12.26
N GLU A 34 31.80 5.74 -13.46
CA GLU A 34 32.73 5.28 -14.49
C GLU A 34 33.69 6.38 -14.95
N TRP A 35 33.18 7.60 -15.19
CA TRP A 35 34.00 8.73 -15.61
C TRP A 35 35.07 9.08 -14.56
N LYS A 36 34.70 9.13 -13.28
CA LYS A 36 35.66 9.33 -12.18
C LYS A 36 36.74 8.25 -12.16
N GLY A 37 36.37 6.99 -12.42
CA GLY A 37 37.34 5.90 -12.58
C GLY A 37 38.29 6.12 -13.76
N VAL A 38 37.80 6.66 -14.87
CA VAL A 38 38.64 7.05 -16.01
C VAL A 38 39.55 8.23 -15.67
N GLN A 39 39.04 9.26 -14.99
CA GLN A 39 39.81 10.43 -14.56
C GLN A 39 40.94 10.06 -13.60
N ALA A 40 40.69 9.24 -12.58
CA ALA A 40 41.72 8.77 -11.65
C ALA A 40 42.84 8.01 -12.37
N ASN A 41 42.50 7.28 -13.44
CA ASN A 41 43.47 6.60 -14.30
C ASN A 41 44.27 7.55 -15.20
N ILE A 42 43.72 8.72 -15.54
CA ILE A 42 44.39 9.76 -16.33
C ILE A 42 45.34 10.55 -15.42
N GLU A 43 44.91 10.96 -14.23
CA GLU A 43 45.73 11.71 -13.27
C GLU A 43 46.95 10.92 -12.77
N GLY A 44 46.85 9.59 -12.71
CA GLY A 44 47.98 8.71 -12.38
C GLY A 44 49.02 8.55 -13.49
N ALA A 45 48.78 9.08 -14.70
CA ALA A 45 49.69 8.97 -15.84
C ALA A 45 50.78 10.07 -15.78
N THR A 46 52.03 9.69 -15.48
CA THR A 46 53.16 10.62 -15.26
C THR A 46 54.22 10.61 -16.38
N ASP A 47 54.07 9.75 -17.39
CA ASP A 47 55.09 9.52 -18.43
C ASP A 47 54.48 9.59 -19.85
N ASP A 48 55.26 9.94 -20.88
CA ASP A 48 54.76 10.23 -22.24
C ASP A 48 53.98 9.05 -22.87
N ARG A 49 54.36 7.81 -22.59
CA ARG A 49 53.62 6.61 -23.03
C ARG A 49 52.26 6.46 -22.34
N GLN A 50 52.14 6.99 -21.13
CA GLN A 50 50.89 6.96 -20.35
C GLN A 50 49.94 8.06 -20.81
N HIS A 51 50.46 9.17 -21.36
CA HIS A 51 49.66 10.24 -21.99
C HIS A 51 48.82 9.72 -23.16
N THR A 52 49.42 8.99 -24.12
CA THR A 52 48.67 8.37 -25.23
C THR A 52 47.59 7.39 -24.73
N THR A 53 47.86 6.71 -23.62
CA THR A 53 46.91 5.79 -22.99
C THR A 53 45.75 6.53 -22.33
N ALA A 54 46.01 7.67 -21.68
CA ALA A 54 45.02 8.56 -21.10
C ALA A 54 44.05 9.11 -22.15
N VAL A 55 44.58 9.64 -23.25
CA VAL A 55 43.79 10.12 -24.40
C VAL A 55 42.92 9.01 -24.99
N ARG A 56 43.47 7.79 -25.13
CA ARG A 56 42.71 6.63 -25.62
C ARG A 56 41.56 6.24 -24.69
N LYS A 57 41.76 6.33 -23.37
CA LYS A 57 40.70 6.04 -22.38
C LYS A 57 39.58 7.08 -22.43
N ALA A 58 39.92 8.37 -22.53
CA ALA A 58 38.94 9.45 -22.67
C ALA A 58 38.12 9.30 -23.96
N HIS A 59 38.76 9.04 -25.10
CA HIS A 59 38.07 8.69 -26.35
C HIS A 59 37.22 7.42 -26.25
N GLY A 60 37.69 6.41 -25.49
CA GLY A 60 36.93 5.20 -25.20
C GLY A 60 35.63 5.49 -24.45
N PHE A 61 35.69 6.37 -23.45
CA PHE A 61 34.50 6.82 -22.71
C PHE A 61 33.55 7.65 -23.59
N LEU A 62 34.08 8.55 -24.43
CA LEU A 62 33.29 9.29 -25.41
C LEU A 62 32.57 8.34 -26.39
N LYS A 63 33.26 7.31 -26.89
CA LYS A 63 32.66 6.27 -27.73
C LYS A 63 31.53 5.53 -27.01
N LYS A 64 31.68 5.28 -25.71
CA LYS A 64 30.62 4.69 -24.88
C LYS A 64 29.42 5.63 -24.74
N LEU A 65 29.63 6.92 -24.43
CA LEU A 65 28.53 7.90 -24.36
C LEU A 65 27.70 7.96 -25.64
N ARG A 66 28.32 7.75 -26.80
CA ARG A 66 27.66 7.70 -28.12
C ARG A 66 26.87 6.40 -28.38
N SER A 67 27.18 5.32 -27.68
CA SER A 67 26.45 4.05 -27.83
C SER A 67 25.28 3.91 -26.87
N ILE A 68 25.24 4.70 -25.78
CA ILE A 68 24.19 4.65 -24.77
C ILE A 68 22.82 4.90 -25.39
N ARG A 69 21.83 4.11 -24.99
CA ARG A 69 20.43 4.29 -25.35
C ARG A 69 19.57 4.42 -24.10
N VAL A 70 18.71 5.43 -24.09
CA VAL A 70 17.77 5.71 -22.99
C VAL A 70 16.36 5.53 -23.51
N LEU A 71 15.55 4.68 -22.88
CA LEU A 71 14.17 4.43 -23.25
C LEU A 71 13.19 5.02 -22.22
N ASP A 72 12.17 5.71 -22.70
CA ASP A 72 10.97 6.05 -21.93
C ASP A 72 9.73 5.35 -22.52
N PRO A 73 9.24 4.26 -21.90
CA PRO A 73 8.16 3.44 -22.43
C PRO A 73 6.75 4.05 -22.19
N ALA A 74 6.67 5.28 -21.69
CA ALA A 74 5.44 6.06 -21.56
C ALA A 74 5.77 7.56 -21.68
N CYS A 75 6.42 7.94 -22.79
CA CYS A 75 7.20 9.17 -22.84
C CYS A 75 6.39 10.46 -22.82
N GLY A 76 5.08 10.42 -23.10
CA GLY A 76 4.26 11.61 -23.20
C GLY A 76 4.86 12.60 -24.20
N THR A 77 5.12 13.83 -23.74
CA THR A 77 5.74 14.89 -24.54
C THR A 77 7.27 14.84 -24.58
N GLY A 78 7.91 13.78 -24.05
CA GLY A 78 9.35 13.55 -24.13
C GLY A 78 10.21 14.27 -23.08
N ASN A 79 9.64 14.69 -21.94
CA ASN A 79 10.38 15.49 -20.95
C ASN A 79 11.57 14.72 -20.32
N PHE A 80 11.37 13.45 -19.95
CA PHE A 80 12.46 12.61 -19.42
C PHE A 80 13.59 12.40 -20.42
N LEU A 81 13.23 12.11 -21.67
CA LEU A 81 14.20 11.94 -22.75
C LEU A 81 15.00 13.21 -23.02
N TYR A 82 14.33 14.37 -23.03
CA TYR A 82 14.99 15.67 -23.18
C TYR A 82 15.98 15.95 -22.05
N VAL A 83 15.58 15.75 -20.79
CA VAL A 83 16.45 15.96 -19.62
C VAL A 83 17.63 14.99 -19.63
N ALA A 84 17.39 13.70 -19.93
CA ALA A 84 18.47 12.71 -20.07
C ALA A 84 19.47 13.10 -21.16
N MET A 85 19.01 13.60 -22.29
CA MET A 85 19.86 14.10 -23.36
C MET A 85 20.67 15.32 -22.93
N GLU A 86 20.03 16.31 -22.31
CA GLU A 86 20.72 17.50 -21.79
C GLU A 86 21.85 17.14 -20.82
N MET A 87 21.58 16.22 -19.89
CA MET A 87 22.54 15.80 -18.87
C MET A 87 23.68 14.94 -19.41
N ILE A 88 23.41 14.03 -20.35
CA ILE A 88 24.46 13.25 -21.02
C ILE A 88 25.34 14.16 -21.88
N ILE A 89 24.77 15.14 -22.60
CA ILE A 89 25.56 16.11 -23.37
C ILE A 89 26.42 16.99 -22.44
N ARG A 90 25.91 17.34 -21.26
CA ARG A 90 26.70 18.06 -20.26
C ARG A 90 27.89 17.23 -19.77
N LEU A 91 27.69 15.95 -19.44
CA LEU A 91 28.79 15.04 -19.07
C LEU A 91 29.78 14.87 -20.23
N GLN A 92 29.29 14.84 -21.47
CA GLN A 92 30.13 14.82 -22.65
C GLN A 92 31.03 16.07 -22.75
N GLY A 93 30.50 17.25 -22.40
CA GLY A 93 31.29 18.48 -22.30
C GLY A 93 32.46 18.35 -21.34
N GLU A 94 32.22 17.79 -20.14
CA GLU A 94 33.28 17.54 -19.14
C GLU A 94 34.40 16.63 -19.70
N VAL A 95 34.06 15.67 -20.56
CA VAL A 95 35.04 14.78 -21.22
C VAL A 95 35.83 15.50 -22.31
N PHE A 96 35.17 16.40 -23.06
CA PHE A 96 35.85 17.21 -24.07
C PHE A 96 36.82 18.20 -23.44
N ASP A 97 36.44 18.85 -22.35
CA ASP A 97 37.31 19.77 -21.62
C ASP A 97 38.60 19.04 -21.17
N MET A 98 38.48 17.82 -20.63
CA MET A 98 39.62 16.98 -20.27
C MET A 98 40.49 16.58 -21.48
N LEU A 99 39.89 16.30 -22.66
CA LEU A 99 40.66 16.02 -23.88
C LEU A 99 41.45 17.25 -24.35
N VAL A 100 40.86 18.43 -24.26
CA VAL A 100 41.55 19.69 -24.58
C VAL A 100 42.71 19.95 -23.61
N GLU A 101 42.52 19.68 -22.31
CA GLU A 101 43.60 19.76 -21.31
C GLU A 101 44.76 18.78 -21.61
N LEU A 102 44.45 17.61 -22.19
CA LEU A 102 45.42 16.64 -22.68
C LEU A 102 46.02 17.00 -24.06
N GLY A 103 45.76 18.20 -24.58
CA GLY A 103 46.36 18.70 -25.83
C GLY A 103 45.66 18.25 -27.13
N GLU A 104 44.49 17.60 -27.05
CA GLU A 104 43.71 17.19 -28.21
C GLU A 104 42.70 18.30 -28.62
N THR A 105 43.18 19.29 -29.38
CA THR A 105 42.32 20.40 -29.85
C THR A 105 41.33 20.00 -30.95
N ASP A 106 41.59 18.90 -31.68
CA ASP A 106 40.72 18.38 -32.74
C ASP A 106 39.59 17.48 -32.20
N ALA A 107 39.52 17.26 -30.88
CA ALA A 107 38.48 16.42 -30.26
C ALA A 107 37.05 16.95 -30.47
N LEU A 108 36.90 18.25 -30.76
CA LEU A 108 35.62 18.91 -31.04
C LEU A 108 34.98 18.47 -32.37
N ASP A 109 35.76 17.89 -33.29
CA ASP A 109 35.25 17.41 -34.59
C ASP A 109 34.69 15.97 -34.52
N VAL A 110 34.79 15.33 -33.34
CA VAL A 110 34.26 13.99 -33.09
C VAL A 110 32.74 14.05 -32.88
N SER A 111 31.98 13.40 -33.76
CA SER A 111 30.51 13.28 -33.66
C SER A 111 30.04 12.93 -32.23
N GLY A 112 29.35 13.87 -31.58
CA GLY A 112 28.86 13.72 -30.21
C GLY A 112 27.57 12.92 -30.05
N VAL A 113 26.96 13.06 -28.87
CA VAL A 113 25.67 12.48 -28.52
C VAL A 113 24.57 13.00 -29.46
N ARG A 114 23.64 12.13 -29.88
CA ARG A 114 22.61 12.44 -30.89
C ARG A 114 21.20 12.07 -30.41
N PRO A 115 20.15 12.73 -30.94
CA PRO A 115 18.77 12.44 -30.56
C PRO A 115 18.34 10.98 -30.72
N HIS A 116 18.84 10.26 -31.74
CA HIS A 116 18.47 8.86 -32.02
C HIS A 116 18.83 7.86 -30.90
N GLN A 117 19.61 8.28 -29.90
CA GLN A 117 19.92 7.50 -28.70
C GLN A 117 18.75 7.48 -27.69
N PHE A 118 17.81 8.43 -27.82
CA PHE A 118 16.70 8.61 -26.91
C PHE A 118 15.43 8.05 -27.53
N LEU A 119 14.95 6.95 -26.97
CA LEU A 119 13.87 6.12 -27.48
C LEU A 119 12.61 6.34 -26.66
N GLY A 120 11.45 6.41 -27.29
CA GLY A 120 10.17 6.62 -26.60
C GLY A 120 9.07 5.74 -27.14
N ILE A 121 8.13 5.34 -26.29
CA ILE A 121 6.88 4.69 -26.69
C ILE A 121 5.71 5.49 -26.12
N GLU A 122 4.72 5.79 -26.95
CA GLU A 122 3.56 6.58 -26.53
C GLU A 122 2.30 6.20 -27.34
N VAL A 123 1.17 6.05 -26.64
CA VAL A 123 -0.13 5.67 -27.23
C VAL A 123 -0.85 6.84 -27.90
N ASN A 124 -0.58 8.07 -27.45
CA ASN A 124 -1.18 9.29 -27.99
C ASN A 124 -0.35 9.84 -29.17
N PRO A 125 -0.90 9.80 -30.41
CA PRO A 125 -0.16 10.22 -31.60
C PRO A 125 0.23 11.71 -31.60
N ARG A 126 -0.49 12.55 -30.84
CA ARG A 126 -0.11 13.98 -30.69
C ARG A 126 1.12 14.13 -29.80
N ALA A 127 1.20 13.35 -28.73
CA ALA A 127 2.30 13.40 -27.78
C ALA A 127 3.59 12.85 -28.43
N VAL A 128 3.50 11.79 -29.23
CA VAL A 128 4.59 11.27 -30.08
C VAL A 128 5.23 12.39 -30.92
N ARG A 129 4.41 13.14 -31.67
CA ARG A 129 4.90 14.25 -32.52
C ARG A 129 5.55 15.36 -31.72
N ILE A 130 5.00 15.69 -30.54
CA ILE A 130 5.57 16.71 -29.66
C ILE A 130 6.92 16.24 -29.12
N ALA A 131 7.02 15.00 -28.65
CA ALA A 131 8.26 14.42 -28.13
C ALA A 131 9.40 14.45 -29.17
N SER A 132 9.11 14.08 -30.42
CA SER A 132 10.07 14.17 -31.52
C SER A 132 10.60 15.60 -31.72
N ILE A 133 9.70 16.59 -31.75
CA ILE A 133 10.08 17.99 -31.92
C ILE A 133 10.88 18.52 -30.72
N VAL A 134 10.48 18.17 -29.49
CA VAL A 134 11.16 18.60 -28.26
C VAL A 134 12.61 18.11 -28.24
N LEU A 135 12.86 16.85 -28.59
CA LEU A 135 14.21 16.30 -28.67
C LEU A 135 15.04 16.99 -29.76
N SER A 136 14.46 17.21 -30.94
CA SER A 136 15.15 17.92 -32.00
C SER A 136 15.51 19.36 -31.63
N ILE A 137 14.56 20.12 -31.08
CA ILE A 137 14.81 21.51 -30.64
C ILE A 137 15.85 21.53 -29.52
N GLY A 138 15.74 20.64 -28.54
CA GLY A 138 16.69 20.54 -27.44
C GLY A 138 18.11 20.27 -27.90
N PHE A 139 18.27 19.37 -28.87
CA PHE A 139 19.56 19.08 -29.47
C PHE A 139 20.15 20.29 -30.20
N LEU A 140 19.33 21.00 -30.98
CA LEU A 140 19.77 22.21 -31.68
C LEU A 140 20.17 23.32 -30.71
N GLN A 141 19.39 23.55 -29.66
CA GLN A 141 19.72 24.54 -28.62
C GLN A 141 21.07 24.21 -27.97
N GLN A 142 21.31 22.94 -27.67
CA GLN A 142 22.56 22.52 -27.05
C GLN A 142 23.74 22.59 -28.03
N HIS A 143 23.53 22.26 -29.31
CA HIS A 143 24.53 22.42 -30.36
C HIS A 143 24.99 23.89 -30.45
N TYR A 144 24.06 24.83 -30.55
CA TYR A 144 24.38 26.27 -30.65
C TYR A 144 24.94 26.89 -29.37
N ARG A 145 24.70 26.29 -28.19
CA ARG A 145 25.38 26.71 -26.95
C ARG A 145 26.85 26.30 -26.93
N ASN A 146 27.17 25.15 -27.50
CA ASN A 146 28.48 24.53 -27.39
C ASN A 146 29.35 24.73 -28.64
N HIS A 147 28.76 25.09 -29.79
CA HIS A 147 29.45 25.23 -31.07
C HIS A 147 28.98 26.48 -31.82
N CYS A 148 29.92 27.16 -32.50
CA CYS A 148 29.63 28.33 -33.32
C CYS A 148 29.22 27.99 -34.77
N GLY A 149 29.38 26.74 -35.20
CA GLY A 149 29.08 26.27 -36.56
C GLY A 149 27.67 25.69 -36.71
N HIS A 150 27.11 25.75 -37.92
CA HIS A 150 25.82 25.11 -38.22
C HIS A 150 25.91 23.59 -38.12
N PRO A 151 24.88 22.91 -37.56
CA PRO A 151 24.84 21.45 -37.56
C PRO A 151 24.77 20.91 -39.00
N ALA A 152 25.34 19.73 -39.22
CA ALA A 152 25.37 19.08 -40.53
C ALA A 152 23.96 18.91 -41.12
N GLU A 153 23.81 19.12 -42.43
CA GLU A 153 22.54 18.93 -43.12
C GLU A 153 22.20 17.43 -43.31
N PRO A 154 20.93 17.03 -43.13
CA PRO A 154 19.77 17.85 -42.75
C PRO A 154 19.76 18.21 -41.25
N ILE A 155 19.43 19.47 -40.94
CA ILE A 155 19.38 20.02 -39.56
C ILE A 155 18.40 19.25 -38.66
N LEU A 156 17.29 18.78 -39.23
CA LEU A 156 16.30 17.92 -38.60
C LEU A 156 16.26 16.59 -39.35
N PRO A 157 17.21 15.68 -39.11
CA PRO A 157 17.14 14.35 -39.70
C PRO A 157 15.86 13.68 -39.22
N ARG A 158 15.27 12.81 -40.05
CA ARG A 158 14.08 12.06 -39.68
C ARG A 158 14.36 11.30 -38.39
N PHE A 159 13.62 11.65 -37.33
CA PHE A 159 13.80 11.10 -36.00
C PHE A 159 12.72 10.05 -35.75
N ASP A 160 13.06 8.79 -36.01
CA ASP A 160 12.18 7.64 -35.80
C ASP A 160 12.36 7.01 -34.40
N GLY A 161 12.84 7.79 -33.42
CA GLY A 161 13.11 7.31 -32.05
C GLY A 161 11.87 7.19 -31.15
N ILE A 162 10.74 7.80 -31.53
CA ILE A 162 9.48 7.73 -30.77
C ILE A 162 8.47 6.89 -31.53
N GLU A 163 8.07 5.76 -30.93
CA GLU A 163 7.15 4.79 -31.51
C GLU A 163 5.72 5.06 -31.06
N TRP A 164 4.78 5.11 -32.01
CA TRP A 164 3.35 5.21 -31.72
C TRP A 164 2.73 3.82 -31.56
N ARG A 165 2.69 3.32 -30.32
CA ARG A 165 2.07 2.02 -29.96
C ARG A 165 1.87 1.90 -28.45
N ASP A 166 1.23 0.80 -28.04
CA ASP A 166 1.15 0.39 -26.63
C ASP A 166 2.47 -0.25 -26.17
N ALA A 167 2.94 0.14 -24.99
CA ALA A 167 4.19 -0.35 -24.43
C ALA A 167 4.03 -1.65 -23.63
N LEU A 168 2.83 -2.03 -23.21
CA LEU A 168 2.58 -3.24 -22.44
C LEU A 168 2.13 -4.40 -23.31
N ILE A 169 1.29 -4.16 -24.31
CA ILE A 169 0.64 -5.20 -25.10
C ILE A 169 0.84 -4.97 -26.60
N GLU A 170 1.19 -6.02 -27.32
CA GLU A 170 1.09 -6.11 -28.78
C GLU A 170 0.04 -7.17 -29.16
N TRP A 171 -0.65 -6.98 -30.27
CA TRP A 171 -1.72 -7.88 -30.75
C TRP A 171 -1.67 -8.01 -32.27
N ASP A 172 -2.32 -9.04 -32.79
CA ASP A 172 -2.39 -9.28 -34.23
C ASP A 172 -3.30 -8.24 -34.90
N GLY A 173 -2.76 -7.50 -35.86
CA GLY A 173 -3.45 -6.39 -36.53
C GLY A 173 -3.24 -5.00 -35.90
N ALA A 174 -2.35 -4.87 -34.90
CA ALA A 174 -1.98 -3.58 -34.33
C ALA A 174 -1.45 -2.60 -35.42
N PRO A 175 -1.76 -1.28 -35.34
CA PRO A 175 -2.42 -0.58 -34.23
C PRO A 175 -3.95 -0.55 -34.32
N ASP A 176 -4.56 -1.18 -35.32
CA ASP A 176 -6.01 -1.12 -35.52
C ASP A 176 -6.73 -1.98 -34.46
N LEU A 177 -7.72 -1.37 -33.80
CA LEU A 177 -8.53 -2.01 -32.75
C LEU A 177 -9.82 -2.56 -33.36
N GLN A 178 -10.03 -3.86 -33.20
CA GLN A 178 -11.31 -4.49 -33.50
C GLN A 178 -12.25 -4.31 -32.30
N SER A 179 -13.54 -4.14 -32.56
CA SER A 179 -14.56 -4.10 -31.51
C SER A 179 -15.74 -4.99 -31.86
N GLU A 180 -16.30 -5.64 -30.85
CA GLU A 180 -17.48 -6.49 -30.97
C GLU A 180 -18.53 -6.05 -29.95
N TRP A 181 -19.80 -6.23 -30.32
CA TRP A 181 -20.92 -6.00 -29.43
C TRP A 181 -21.22 -7.28 -28.62
N ARG A 182 -20.95 -7.25 -27.30
CA ARG A 182 -21.20 -8.38 -26.38
C ARG A 182 -21.78 -7.86 -25.05
N ASP A 183 -22.74 -8.60 -24.50
CA ASP A 183 -23.42 -8.27 -23.22
C ASP A 183 -23.98 -6.84 -23.14
N GLY A 184 -24.46 -6.30 -24.27
CA GLY A 184 -25.06 -4.95 -24.33
C GLY A 184 -24.05 -3.79 -24.33
N ALA A 185 -22.77 -4.04 -24.56
CA ALA A 185 -21.75 -3.00 -24.72
C ALA A 185 -20.73 -3.34 -25.83
N PHE A 186 -20.15 -2.31 -26.47
CA PHE A 186 -18.96 -2.49 -27.30
C PHE A 186 -17.77 -2.84 -26.41
N ARG A 187 -17.07 -3.92 -26.74
CA ARG A 187 -15.78 -4.29 -26.12
C ARG A 187 -14.70 -4.35 -27.17
N SER A 188 -13.51 -3.84 -26.86
CA SER A 188 -12.36 -4.01 -27.75
C SER A 188 -11.86 -5.45 -27.69
N ILE A 189 -11.58 -6.02 -28.86
CA ILE A 189 -10.95 -7.33 -29.02
C ILE A 189 -9.46 -7.12 -29.22
N TRP A 190 -8.65 -7.93 -28.53
CA TRP A 190 -7.20 -7.93 -28.60
C TRP A 190 -6.72 -9.31 -29.06
N PRO A 191 -6.75 -9.60 -30.37
CA PRO A 191 -6.45 -10.92 -30.90
C PRO A 191 -5.00 -11.30 -30.59
N ASN A 192 -4.80 -12.47 -29.96
CA ASN A 192 -3.46 -12.98 -29.65
C ASN A 192 -2.58 -11.94 -28.91
N ALA A 193 -3.20 -11.24 -27.95
CA ALA A 193 -2.53 -10.27 -27.10
C ALA A 193 -1.33 -10.91 -26.39
N ARG A 194 -0.18 -10.26 -26.47
CA ARG A 194 1.07 -10.72 -25.85
C ARG A 194 1.88 -9.52 -25.33
N PRO A 195 2.81 -9.73 -24.38
CA PRO A 195 3.66 -8.65 -23.89
C PRO A 195 4.43 -7.97 -25.03
N ALA A 196 4.33 -6.64 -25.12
CA ALA A 196 5.02 -5.87 -26.15
C ALA A 196 6.54 -5.95 -25.99
N LYS A 197 7.27 -6.02 -27.11
CA LYS A 197 8.75 -5.97 -27.10
C LYS A 197 9.25 -4.53 -27.00
N TRP A 198 10.19 -4.27 -26.09
CA TRP A 198 10.84 -2.96 -25.98
C TRP A 198 12.12 -2.90 -26.80
N PRO A 199 12.48 -1.74 -27.38
CA PRO A 199 13.75 -1.60 -28.06
C PRO A 199 14.90 -1.73 -27.06
N ARG A 200 16.07 -2.22 -27.52
CA ARG A 200 17.25 -2.36 -26.66
C ARG A 200 17.70 -1.00 -26.15
N ALA A 201 17.84 -0.89 -24.83
CA ALA A 201 18.29 0.29 -24.11
C ALA A 201 19.29 -0.09 -23.01
N ASP A 202 20.14 0.87 -22.61
CA ASP A 202 21.05 0.76 -21.47
C ASP A 202 20.40 1.30 -20.19
N PHE A 203 19.46 2.24 -20.34
CA PHE A 203 18.70 2.83 -19.25
C PHE A 203 17.23 2.97 -19.60
N ILE A 204 16.36 2.77 -18.63
CA ILE A 204 14.92 3.02 -18.77
C ILE A 204 14.48 4.05 -17.73
N VAL A 205 13.82 5.13 -18.16
CA VAL A 205 13.30 6.18 -17.26
C VAL A 205 11.89 6.58 -17.68
N GLY A 206 11.03 6.95 -16.73
CA GLY A 206 9.73 7.52 -17.13
C GLY A 206 8.75 7.74 -15.98
N ASN A 207 7.58 8.24 -16.35
CA ASN A 207 6.42 8.40 -15.47
C ASN A 207 5.19 7.74 -16.12
N PRO A 208 5.03 6.41 -16.01
CA PRO A 208 3.90 5.71 -16.60
C PRO A 208 2.56 6.11 -15.91
N PRO A 209 1.41 5.87 -16.57
CA PRO A 209 0.12 6.33 -16.08
C PRO A 209 -0.36 5.63 -14.79
N PHE A 210 -1.02 6.39 -13.90
CA PHE A 210 -1.53 5.90 -12.62
C PHE A 210 -3.03 5.57 -12.69
N VAL A 211 -3.36 4.28 -12.59
CA VAL A 211 -4.76 3.80 -12.56
C VAL A 211 -4.85 2.64 -11.59
N GLY A 212 -5.39 2.89 -10.39
CA GLY A 212 -5.60 1.85 -9.40
C GLY A 212 -6.50 0.71 -9.90
N GLY A 213 -6.19 -0.53 -9.50
CA GLY A 213 -6.80 -1.74 -10.09
C GLY A 213 -8.33 -1.78 -10.10
N ALA A 214 -9.00 -1.27 -9.06
CA ALA A 214 -10.46 -1.19 -9.00
C ALA A 214 -11.09 -0.26 -10.06
N ALA A 215 -10.34 0.75 -10.50
CA ALA A 215 -10.76 1.71 -11.52
C ALA A 215 -10.30 1.33 -12.93
N MET A 216 -9.44 0.31 -13.08
CA MET A 216 -8.85 -0.07 -14.37
C MET A 216 -9.93 -0.42 -15.40
N ARG A 217 -10.87 -1.31 -15.06
CA ARG A 217 -11.98 -1.71 -15.94
C ARG A 217 -12.98 -0.60 -16.28
N SER A 218 -13.06 0.46 -15.47
CA SER A 218 -14.01 1.57 -15.69
C SER A 218 -13.37 2.78 -16.36
N ARG A 219 -12.06 2.97 -16.19
CA ARG A 219 -11.29 4.06 -16.81
C ARG A 219 -10.65 3.65 -18.13
N LEU A 220 -10.23 2.40 -18.24
CA LEU A 220 -9.78 1.78 -19.48
C LEU A 220 -10.92 0.97 -20.09
N ASP A 221 -10.75 0.56 -21.34
CA ASP A 221 -11.63 -0.43 -21.96
C ASP A 221 -11.56 -1.76 -21.17
N ALA A 222 -12.72 -2.40 -20.97
CA ALA A 222 -12.79 -3.66 -20.22
C ALA A 222 -12.02 -4.79 -20.92
N GLY A 223 -12.06 -4.83 -22.25
CA GLY A 223 -11.29 -5.77 -23.06
C GLY A 223 -9.78 -5.57 -22.92
N TYR A 224 -9.31 -4.33 -22.84
CA TYR A 224 -7.90 -4.04 -22.56
C TYR A 224 -7.47 -4.55 -21.18
N ALA A 225 -8.27 -4.29 -20.15
CA ALA A 225 -7.96 -4.77 -18.80
C ALA A 225 -7.89 -6.30 -18.72
N ASP A 226 -8.75 -7.00 -19.45
CA ASP A 226 -8.74 -8.46 -19.52
C ASP A 226 -7.54 -8.99 -20.34
N ALA A 227 -7.21 -8.36 -21.47
CA ALA A 227 -6.02 -8.68 -22.27
C ALA A 227 -4.72 -8.45 -21.49
N LEU A 228 -4.65 -7.36 -20.71
CA LEU A 228 -3.52 -7.04 -19.85
C LEU A 228 -3.33 -8.12 -18.77
N ARG A 229 -4.39 -8.54 -18.10
CA ARG A 229 -4.34 -9.62 -17.10
C ARG A 229 -3.93 -10.96 -17.71
N HIS A 230 -4.35 -11.23 -18.95
CA HIS A 230 -3.93 -12.42 -19.68
C HIS A 230 -2.43 -12.41 -20.01
N CYS A 231 -1.89 -11.26 -20.41
CA CYS A 231 -0.46 -11.11 -20.74
C CYS A 231 0.46 -11.15 -19.51
N TYR A 232 -0.05 -10.74 -18.35
CA TYR A 232 0.71 -10.64 -17.10
C TYR A 232 0.01 -11.38 -15.94
N PRO A 233 -0.15 -12.72 -16.02
CA PRO A 233 -0.88 -13.50 -15.02
C PRO A 233 -0.23 -13.48 -13.63
N GLN A 234 1.06 -13.14 -13.55
CA GLN A 234 1.80 -12.95 -12.31
C GLN A 234 1.35 -11.74 -11.47
N ILE A 235 0.73 -10.72 -12.08
CA ILE A 235 0.38 -9.46 -11.42
C ILE A 235 -1.04 -9.60 -10.89
N ASN A 236 -1.23 -9.28 -9.63
CA ASN A 236 -2.55 -9.39 -9.02
C ASN A 236 -3.51 -8.31 -9.58
N GLU A 237 -4.80 -8.64 -9.68
CA GLU A 237 -5.82 -7.76 -10.30
C GLU A 237 -6.00 -6.39 -9.63
N SER A 238 -5.53 -6.25 -8.38
CA SER A 238 -5.63 -5.01 -7.60
C SER A 238 -4.39 -4.12 -7.72
N ALA A 239 -3.35 -4.56 -8.42
CA ALA A 239 -2.17 -3.73 -8.69
C ALA A 239 -2.55 -2.50 -9.54
N ASP A 240 -1.80 -1.42 -9.33
CA ASP A 240 -1.91 -0.23 -10.16
C ASP A 240 -1.34 -0.50 -11.56
N LEU A 241 -1.89 0.15 -12.57
CA LEU A 241 -1.45 0.06 -13.96
C LEU A 241 0.06 0.32 -14.13
N VAL A 242 0.63 1.25 -13.37
CA VAL A 242 2.08 1.55 -13.42
C VAL A 242 2.96 0.33 -13.08
N MET A 243 2.45 -0.62 -12.29
CA MET A 243 3.22 -1.80 -11.88
C MET A 243 3.48 -2.77 -13.04
N TYR A 244 2.73 -2.69 -14.13
CA TYR A 244 2.98 -3.50 -15.33
C TYR A 244 4.22 -3.01 -16.09
N TRP A 245 4.46 -1.70 -16.14
CA TRP A 245 5.73 -1.14 -16.64
C TRP A 245 6.90 -1.51 -15.74
N TRP A 246 6.68 -1.47 -14.43
CA TRP A 246 7.70 -1.83 -13.44
C TRP A 246 8.09 -3.31 -13.58
N ASP A 247 7.13 -4.23 -13.66
CA ASP A 247 7.37 -5.68 -13.86
C ASP A 247 8.07 -5.96 -15.20
N HIS A 248 7.67 -5.26 -16.27
CA HIS A 248 8.32 -5.42 -17.59
C HIS A 248 9.78 -4.98 -17.55
N ALA A 249 10.08 -3.79 -17.01
CA ALA A 249 11.45 -3.31 -16.87
C ALA A 249 12.31 -4.23 -15.97
N ALA A 250 11.74 -4.74 -14.87
CA ALA A 250 12.42 -5.69 -13.98
C ALA A 250 12.76 -7.01 -14.71
N ARG A 251 11.85 -7.50 -15.56
CA ARG A 251 12.11 -8.66 -16.40
C ARG A 251 13.22 -8.41 -17.41
N GLU A 252 13.21 -7.27 -18.11
CA GLU A 252 14.26 -6.92 -19.06
C GLU A 252 15.63 -6.74 -18.37
N LEU A 253 15.65 -6.21 -17.14
CA LEU A 253 16.87 -5.99 -16.35
C LEU A 253 17.49 -7.30 -15.85
N THR A 254 16.67 -8.31 -15.56
CA THR A 254 17.13 -9.61 -15.02
C THR A 254 17.34 -10.67 -16.11
N THR A 255 17.06 -10.34 -17.37
CA THR A 255 17.26 -11.22 -18.52
C THR A 255 18.77 -11.35 -18.85
N PRO A 256 19.30 -12.58 -19.01
CA PRO A 256 20.71 -12.78 -19.37
C PRO A 256 21.13 -12.07 -20.65
N GLY A 257 22.29 -11.43 -20.61
CA GLY A 257 22.84 -10.73 -21.77
C GLY A 257 22.10 -9.43 -22.12
N THR A 258 21.26 -8.92 -21.22
CA THR A 258 20.67 -7.59 -21.35
C THR A 258 21.75 -6.51 -21.33
N SER A 259 21.54 -5.44 -22.10
CA SER A 259 22.34 -4.20 -22.02
C SER A 259 21.84 -3.27 -20.92
N LEU A 260 20.65 -3.53 -20.37
CA LEU A 260 20.01 -2.67 -19.40
C LEU A 260 20.79 -2.69 -18.08
N GLN A 261 21.26 -1.53 -17.65
CA GLN A 261 22.03 -1.38 -16.42
C GLN A 261 21.12 -1.00 -15.24
N ARG A 262 20.25 -0.01 -15.46
CA ARG A 262 19.33 0.53 -14.44
C ARG A 262 18.00 0.94 -15.08
N PHE A 263 16.92 0.85 -14.31
CA PHE A 263 15.68 1.53 -14.65
C PHE A 263 15.18 2.38 -13.48
N GLY A 264 14.47 3.46 -13.79
CA GLY A 264 13.88 4.36 -12.82
C GLY A 264 12.47 4.77 -13.21
N PHE A 265 11.52 4.65 -12.29
CA PHE A 265 10.13 5.07 -12.53
C PHE A 265 9.58 5.98 -11.43
N VAL A 266 8.74 6.92 -11.86
CA VAL A 266 7.79 7.58 -10.99
C VAL A 266 6.53 6.72 -10.89
N THR A 267 6.07 6.47 -9.68
CA THR A 267 4.88 5.65 -9.39
C THR A 267 3.99 6.34 -8.36
N THR A 268 2.85 5.75 -8.02
CA THR A 268 2.05 6.25 -6.89
C THR A 268 2.71 5.85 -5.56
N ASN A 269 2.53 6.65 -4.50
CA ASN A 269 3.06 6.28 -3.17
C ASN A 269 2.44 5.00 -2.59
N SER A 270 1.36 4.50 -3.21
CA SER A 270 0.77 3.19 -2.93
C SER A 270 1.66 2.03 -3.34
N ILE A 271 2.80 2.26 -4.00
CA ILE A 271 3.80 1.23 -4.33
C ILE A 271 4.25 0.42 -3.10
N THR A 272 4.23 1.03 -1.92
CA THR A 272 4.56 0.40 -0.63
C THR A 272 3.44 -0.48 -0.06
N GLN A 273 2.22 -0.41 -0.64
CA GLN A 273 1.07 -1.19 -0.20
C GLN A 273 1.12 -2.63 -0.71
N ALA A 274 0.42 -3.53 -0.01
CA ALA A 274 0.55 -4.98 -0.19
C ALA A 274 0.40 -5.49 -1.64
N PHE A 275 -0.44 -4.87 -2.46
CA PHE A 275 -0.68 -5.34 -3.82
C PHE A 275 0.47 -4.99 -4.78
N GLN A 276 0.93 -3.75 -4.74
CA GLN A 276 2.02 -3.24 -5.55
C GLN A 276 3.37 -3.80 -5.07
N ARG A 277 3.54 -3.87 -3.74
CA ARG A 277 4.74 -4.39 -3.09
C ARG A 277 5.05 -5.83 -3.50
N ARG A 278 4.03 -6.68 -3.65
CA ARG A 278 4.20 -8.08 -4.13
C ARG A 278 4.87 -8.17 -5.50
N VAL A 279 4.66 -7.19 -6.37
CA VAL A 279 5.35 -7.13 -7.67
C VAL A 279 6.84 -6.92 -7.43
N ILE A 280 7.23 -6.01 -6.52
CA ILE A 280 8.63 -5.74 -6.20
C ILE A 280 9.27 -6.95 -5.49
N GLU A 281 8.64 -7.49 -4.44
CA GLU A 281 9.12 -8.64 -3.65
C GLU A 281 9.52 -9.80 -4.56
N ARG A 282 8.68 -10.11 -5.55
CA ARG A 282 8.93 -11.17 -6.53
C ARG A 282 10.28 -11.04 -7.21
N TRP A 283 10.71 -9.83 -7.53
CA TRP A 283 11.97 -9.58 -8.22
C TRP A 283 13.17 -9.45 -7.28
N LEU A 284 12.96 -8.88 -6.08
CA LEU A 284 13.98 -8.83 -5.02
C LEU A 284 14.38 -10.25 -4.55
N ASP A 285 13.41 -11.15 -4.39
CA ASP A 285 13.61 -12.52 -3.90
C ASP A 285 13.87 -13.54 -5.02
N SER A 286 14.02 -13.07 -6.27
CA SER A 286 14.22 -13.97 -7.41
C SER A 286 15.63 -14.57 -7.45
N PRO A 287 15.85 -15.72 -8.12
CA PRO A 287 17.19 -16.31 -8.28
C PRO A 287 18.20 -15.40 -8.99
N ARG A 288 17.72 -14.43 -9.76
CA ARG A 288 18.51 -13.34 -10.36
C ARG A 288 17.99 -12.02 -9.81
N PRO A 289 18.30 -11.72 -8.55
CA PRO A 289 17.68 -10.61 -7.86
C PRO A 289 18.05 -9.29 -8.51
N LEU A 290 17.16 -8.31 -8.40
CA LEU A 290 17.51 -6.90 -8.53
C LEU A 290 17.53 -6.28 -7.14
N SER A 291 18.18 -5.13 -7.00
CA SER A 291 18.15 -4.30 -5.80
C SER A 291 17.66 -2.90 -6.13
N LEU A 292 16.97 -2.29 -5.17
CA LEU A 292 16.60 -0.89 -5.22
C LEU A 292 17.79 -0.05 -4.74
N ILE A 293 18.38 0.73 -5.64
CA ILE A 293 19.56 1.56 -5.37
C ILE A 293 19.21 3.00 -4.99
N TYR A 294 17.99 3.44 -5.31
CA TYR A 294 17.47 4.73 -4.88
C TYR A 294 15.95 4.65 -4.71
N ALA A 295 15.43 5.18 -3.60
CA ALA A 295 13.99 5.26 -3.39
C ALA A 295 13.56 6.54 -2.67
N ILE A 296 12.50 7.16 -3.16
CA ILE A 296 11.72 8.17 -2.44
C ILE A 296 10.32 7.57 -2.24
N PRO A 297 9.95 7.12 -1.03
CA PRO A 297 8.69 6.42 -0.81
C PRO A 297 7.47 7.33 -0.92
N ASP A 298 7.64 8.62 -0.61
CA ASP A 298 6.51 9.53 -0.48
C ASP A 298 6.92 10.97 -0.80
N HIS A 299 6.54 11.41 -2.00
CA HIS A 299 6.89 12.70 -2.57
C HIS A 299 5.61 13.47 -2.95
N PRO A 300 5.42 14.71 -2.45
CA PRO A 300 4.28 15.56 -2.77
C PRO A 300 4.33 15.95 -4.25
N TRP A 301 3.22 15.80 -4.98
CA TRP A 301 3.12 16.30 -6.35
C TRP A 301 2.64 17.75 -6.35
N ILE A 302 3.53 18.70 -6.61
CA ILE A 302 3.17 20.11 -6.77
C ILE A 302 3.01 20.39 -8.27
N SER A 303 1.77 20.57 -8.73
CA SER A 303 1.52 21.12 -10.07
C SER A 303 1.34 22.64 -9.99
N ASP A 304 2.08 23.41 -10.78
CA ASP A 304 1.99 24.88 -10.89
C ASP A 304 0.61 25.41 -11.35
N VAL A 305 -0.31 24.53 -11.75
CA VAL A 305 -1.62 24.92 -12.29
C VAL A 305 -2.67 24.92 -11.19
N ARG A 306 -2.92 26.08 -10.55
CA ARG A 306 -4.11 26.62 -9.83
C ARG A 306 -5.15 25.69 -9.12
N LYS A 307 -5.06 24.37 -9.14
CA LYS A 307 -5.96 23.41 -8.49
C LYS A 307 -5.16 22.17 -8.05
N ARG A 308 -4.97 22.10 -6.73
CA ARG A 308 -4.22 21.10 -5.98
C ARG A 308 -4.91 19.73 -6.09
N ALA A 309 -4.44 18.86 -6.97
CA ALA A 309 -4.66 17.43 -6.78
C ALA A 309 -3.60 16.97 -5.77
N SER A 310 -4.02 16.51 -4.59
CA SER A 310 -3.15 15.99 -3.53
C SER A 310 -2.64 14.58 -3.87
N VAL A 311 -2.01 14.42 -5.03
CA VAL A 311 -1.40 13.15 -5.42
C VAL A 311 -0.02 13.08 -4.78
N ARG A 312 0.28 11.95 -4.17
CA ARG A 312 1.62 11.65 -3.64
C ARG A 312 2.22 10.54 -4.50
N ILE A 313 3.45 10.76 -4.93
CA ILE A 313 4.19 9.87 -5.80
C ILE A 313 5.34 9.21 -5.05
N ALA A 314 5.85 8.11 -5.59
CA ALA A 314 7.11 7.50 -5.20
C ALA A 314 8.06 7.50 -6.40
N MET A 315 9.36 7.46 -6.13
CA MET A 315 10.41 7.31 -7.15
C MET A 315 11.26 6.11 -6.77
N THR A 316 11.50 5.20 -7.71
CA THR A 316 12.35 4.02 -7.46
C THR A 316 13.34 3.84 -8.59
N VAL A 317 14.59 3.54 -8.27
CA VAL A 317 15.63 3.14 -9.22
C VAL A 317 16.15 1.75 -8.84
N ALA A 318 16.22 0.86 -9.82
CA ALA A 318 16.63 -0.53 -9.66
C ALA A 318 17.86 -0.87 -10.51
N ALA A 319 18.69 -1.77 -9.99
CA ALA A 319 19.85 -2.36 -10.66
C ALA A 319 19.88 -3.88 -10.46
N ALA A 320 20.41 -4.62 -11.44
CA ALA A 320 20.53 -6.09 -11.33
C ALA A 320 21.60 -6.46 -10.29
N GLY A 321 21.34 -7.52 -9.50
CA GLY A 321 22.22 -8.01 -8.44
C GLY A 321 21.84 -7.52 -7.05
N SER A 322 22.73 -7.78 -6.09
CA SER A 322 22.60 -7.38 -4.68
C SER A 322 23.41 -6.12 -4.42
N HIS A 323 22.74 -5.01 -4.15
CA HIS A 323 23.37 -3.70 -3.92
C HIS A 323 22.72 -3.00 -2.73
N GLU A 324 23.50 -2.20 -2.01
CA GLU A 324 22.93 -1.21 -1.10
C GLU A 324 22.36 -0.03 -1.89
N GLY A 325 21.40 0.67 -1.29
CA GLY A 325 20.74 1.82 -1.90
C GLY A 325 20.61 3.00 -0.94
N VAL A 326 20.14 4.12 -1.51
CA VAL A 326 19.84 5.34 -0.77
C VAL A 326 18.34 5.57 -0.71
N ARG A 327 17.79 5.61 0.50
CA ARG A 327 16.40 6.02 0.75
C ARG A 327 16.38 7.49 1.13
N ALA A 328 15.70 8.30 0.33
CA ALA A 328 15.57 9.73 0.56
C ALA A 328 14.13 10.09 0.99
N VAL A 329 14.00 10.81 2.12
CA VAL A 329 12.71 11.25 2.67
C VAL A 329 12.76 12.74 2.98
N TYR A 330 11.63 13.44 2.86
CA TYR A 330 11.51 14.84 3.22
C TYR A 330 11.89 15.08 4.69
N ALA A 331 12.82 16.01 4.92
CA ALA A 331 13.22 16.38 6.27
C ALA A 331 12.03 17.04 7.01
N ALA A 332 11.87 16.68 8.28
CA ALA A 332 10.83 17.23 9.15
C ALA A 332 10.94 18.77 9.23
N GLY A 333 9.82 19.47 9.00
CA GLY A 333 9.77 20.94 9.03
C GLY A 333 10.08 21.64 7.71
N SER A 334 10.48 20.91 6.65
CA SER A 334 10.55 21.50 5.30
C SER A 334 9.14 21.81 4.77
N SER A 335 8.95 23.00 4.21
CA SER A 335 7.68 23.31 3.56
C SER A 335 7.54 22.41 2.33
N THR A 336 6.46 21.64 2.27
CA THR A 336 6.07 20.76 1.16
C THR A 336 5.89 21.51 -0.17
N TYR A 337 6.11 22.83 -0.18
CA TYR A 337 5.81 23.79 -1.23
C TYR A 337 7.05 24.56 -1.71
N SER A 338 8.25 24.28 -1.18
CA SER A 338 9.50 24.81 -1.73
C SER A 338 9.89 24.08 -3.02
N ALA A 339 10.44 24.81 -3.99
CA ALA A 339 10.92 24.26 -5.27
C ALA A 339 12.08 23.26 -5.09
N ALA A 340 12.77 23.29 -3.95
CA ALA A 340 13.86 22.37 -3.58
C ALA A 340 13.73 21.97 -2.10
N PRO A 341 12.91 20.98 -1.76
CA PRO A 341 12.79 20.48 -0.39
C PRO A 341 14.08 19.76 0.03
N SER A 342 14.51 19.95 1.28
CA SER A 342 15.62 19.20 1.84
C SER A 342 15.20 17.73 2.06
N LEU A 343 15.99 16.81 1.51
CA LEU A 343 15.82 15.38 1.75
C LEU A 343 16.86 14.91 2.78
N SER A 344 16.42 14.08 3.71
CA SER A 344 17.26 13.26 4.56
C SER A 344 17.47 11.92 3.87
N GLU A 345 18.73 11.51 3.76
CA GLU A 345 19.13 10.28 3.10
C GLU A 345 19.58 9.25 4.15
N ALA A 346 19.16 8.01 3.94
CA ALA A 346 19.60 6.84 4.70
C ALA A 346 20.18 5.81 3.73
N HIS A 347 21.30 5.19 4.11
CA HIS A 347 21.99 4.17 3.32
C HIS A 347 21.71 2.78 3.87
N GLY A 348 21.53 1.81 2.98
CA GLY A 348 21.37 0.40 3.34
C GLY A 348 20.52 -0.37 2.32
N HIS A 349 20.23 -1.63 2.62
CA HIS A 349 19.38 -2.45 1.78
C HIS A 349 17.93 -1.93 1.81
N ILE A 350 17.40 -1.55 0.64
CA ILE A 350 16.03 -1.05 0.50
C ILE A 350 15.09 -2.23 0.27
N HIS A 351 14.12 -2.41 1.16
CA HIS A 351 13.11 -3.47 1.06
C HIS A 351 11.98 -3.09 0.10
N ALA A 352 11.09 -4.04 -0.21
CA ALA A 352 9.97 -3.82 -1.13
C ALA A 352 8.97 -2.75 -0.66
N ASP A 353 8.91 -2.46 0.65
CA ASP A 353 8.12 -1.38 1.23
C ASP A 353 8.84 -0.01 1.21
N LEU A 354 10.00 0.06 0.55
CA LEU A 354 10.87 1.22 0.45
C LEU A 354 11.38 1.72 1.81
N SER A 355 11.46 0.84 2.80
CA SER A 355 12.16 1.07 4.07
C SER A 355 13.61 0.58 4.00
N ILE A 356 14.43 1.04 4.95
CA ILE A 356 15.78 0.54 5.22
C ILE A 356 15.78 0.02 6.65
N GLY A 357 16.51 -1.07 6.91
CA GLY A 357 16.66 -1.65 8.25
C GLY A 357 16.14 -3.08 8.27
N VAL A 358 15.44 -3.45 9.34
CA VAL A 358 14.88 -4.81 9.45
C VAL A 358 13.60 -4.95 8.65
N ASP A 359 13.57 -6.00 7.84
CA ASP A 359 12.41 -6.39 7.05
C ASP A 359 11.32 -6.97 7.95
N VAL A 360 10.56 -6.09 8.60
CA VAL A 360 9.38 -6.45 9.41
C VAL A 360 8.30 -7.16 8.59
N THR A 361 8.39 -7.15 7.27
CA THR A 361 7.39 -7.78 6.41
C THR A 361 7.51 -9.30 6.36
N ARG A 362 8.66 -9.83 6.79
CA ARG A 362 8.88 -11.27 7.01
C ARG A 362 8.20 -11.80 8.27
N ALA A 363 7.72 -10.93 9.15
CA ALA A 363 7.06 -11.35 10.37
C ALA A 363 5.75 -12.12 10.07
N LYS A 364 5.63 -13.31 10.62
CA LYS A 364 4.50 -14.21 10.40
C LYS A 364 3.41 -13.98 11.47
N PRO A 365 2.12 -14.04 11.11
CA PRO A 365 1.05 -14.11 12.11
C PRO A 365 1.26 -15.29 13.06
N LEU A 366 1.13 -15.06 14.37
CA LEU A 366 1.29 -16.08 15.40
C LEU A 366 -0.07 -16.63 15.82
N ALA A 367 -0.17 -17.96 15.96
CA ALA A 367 -1.34 -18.65 16.50
C ALA A 367 -1.70 -18.12 17.90
N ALA A 368 -0.70 -17.79 18.72
CA ALA A 368 -0.87 -17.16 20.03
C ALA A 368 -1.83 -15.96 20.05
N ASN A 369 -1.94 -15.22 18.93
CA ASN A 369 -2.70 -13.98 18.80
C ASN A 369 -4.04 -14.15 18.05
N THR A 370 -4.37 -15.34 17.57
CA THR A 370 -5.58 -15.56 16.75
C THR A 370 -6.86 -15.52 17.59
N ASP A 371 -7.99 -15.20 16.94
CA ASP A 371 -9.34 -15.19 17.52
C ASP A 371 -9.62 -14.26 18.71
N ILE A 372 -8.62 -13.53 19.18
CA ILE A 372 -8.77 -12.58 20.30
C ILE A 372 -8.72 -11.11 19.84
N CYS A 373 -8.34 -10.81 18.60
CA CYS A 373 -8.31 -9.43 18.10
C CYS A 373 -9.19 -9.27 16.85
N SER A 374 -9.92 -8.16 16.75
CA SER A 374 -10.76 -7.84 15.58
C SER A 374 -10.97 -6.33 15.46
N PRO A 375 -11.08 -5.79 14.22
CA PRO A 375 -11.74 -4.51 14.04
C PRO A 375 -13.17 -4.56 14.59
N GLY A 376 -13.71 -3.42 15.01
CA GLY A 376 -15.08 -3.32 15.50
C GLY A 376 -16.15 -3.60 14.43
N PHE A 377 -17.40 -3.36 14.79
CA PHE A 377 -18.55 -3.67 13.95
C PHE A 377 -18.67 -2.67 12.80
N LYS A 378 -18.87 -3.18 11.58
CA LYS A 378 -19.13 -2.33 10.41
C LYS A 378 -20.62 -2.31 10.13
N LEU A 379 -21.28 -1.23 10.52
CA LEU A 379 -22.73 -1.14 10.51
C LEU A 379 -23.33 -1.11 9.10
N HIS A 380 -22.65 -0.45 8.15
CA HIS A 380 -23.15 -0.25 6.78
C HIS A 380 -24.55 0.40 6.75
N GLY A 381 -24.78 1.41 7.58
CA GLY A 381 -26.03 2.18 7.65
C GLY A 381 -26.03 3.05 8.90
N ALA A 382 -26.25 4.36 8.75
CA ALA A 382 -26.25 5.27 9.89
C ALA A 382 -27.47 5.06 10.81
N GLY A 383 -28.59 4.56 10.27
CA GLY A 383 -29.82 4.30 11.02
C GLY A 383 -29.71 3.25 12.13
N PHE A 384 -28.62 2.47 12.20
CA PHE A 384 -28.34 1.61 13.35
C PHE A 384 -27.93 2.38 14.61
N VAL A 385 -27.40 3.59 14.44
CA VAL A 385 -26.94 4.44 15.55
C VAL A 385 -28.11 5.32 15.98
N VAL A 386 -28.41 5.30 17.28
CA VAL A 386 -29.56 5.98 17.87
C VAL A 386 -29.14 6.74 19.13
N SER A 387 -29.92 7.76 19.49
CA SER A 387 -29.72 8.52 20.73
C SER A 387 -30.66 8.03 21.84
N ARG A 388 -30.40 8.42 23.09
CA ARG A 388 -31.36 8.14 24.18
C ARG A 388 -32.74 8.78 23.94
N ALA A 389 -32.81 9.88 23.21
CA ALA A 389 -34.08 10.53 22.87
C ALA A 389 -34.94 9.65 21.94
N ASP A 390 -34.32 8.77 21.16
CA ASP A 390 -35.03 7.85 20.26
C ASP A 390 -35.65 6.65 20.99
N PHE A 391 -35.24 6.36 22.22
CA PHE A 391 -35.59 5.11 22.92
C PHE A 391 -37.10 4.91 23.05
N SER A 392 -37.84 5.95 23.44
CA SER A 392 -39.30 5.89 23.56
C SER A 392 -39.98 5.60 22.21
N ARG A 393 -39.49 6.22 21.13
CA ARG A 393 -39.99 6.02 19.75
C ARG A 393 -39.73 4.61 19.26
N LEU A 394 -38.56 4.04 19.57
CA LEU A 394 -38.14 2.69 19.18
C LEU A 394 -38.85 1.58 19.98
N GLY A 395 -39.64 1.94 21.00
CA GLY A 395 -40.39 0.99 21.82
C GLY A 395 -39.68 0.55 23.09
N MET A 396 -38.58 1.21 23.50
CA MET A 396 -37.91 0.91 24.77
C MET A 396 -38.84 1.22 25.95
N GLY A 397 -38.90 0.30 26.92
CA GLY A 397 -39.86 0.35 28.04
C GLY A 397 -41.26 -0.19 27.71
N ARG A 398 -41.65 -0.25 26.43
CA ARG A 398 -42.92 -0.85 25.97
C ARG A 398 -42.75 -2.28 25.46
N ARG A 399 -41.64 -2.57 24.76
CA ARG A 399 -41.33 -3.87 24.17
C ARG A 399 -40.37 -4.64 25.07
N HIS A 400 -40.84 -5.77 25.61
CA HIS A 400 -40.03 -6.62 26.48
C HIS A 400 -38.84 -7.22 25.72
N GLY A 401 -37.64 -7.14 26.30
CA GLY A 401 -36.41 -7.70 25.72
C GLY A 401 -35.66 -6.81 24.73
N LEU A 402 -36.21 -5.65 24.31
CA LEU A 402 -35.52 -4.74 23.39
C LEU A 402 -34.20 -4.22 23.99
N ALA A 403 -34.14 -3.99 25.30
CA ALA A 403 -32.94 -3.51 25.98
C ALA A 403 -31.72 -4.42 25.80
N ALA A 404 -31.91 -5.74 25.59
CA ALA A 404 -30.81 -6.66 25.31
C ALA A 404 -30.19 -6.47 23.91
N HIS A 405 -30.89 -5.79 23.00
CA HIS A 405 -30.47 -5.50 21.64
C HIS A 405 -30.00 -4.05 21.45
N VAL A 406 -29.94 -3.25 22.52
CA VAL A 406 -29.47 -1.87 22.46
C VAL A 406 -28.21 -1.73 23.29
N ARG A 407 -27.10 -1.41 22.64
CA ARG A 407 -25.77 -1.39 23.28
C ARG A 407 -25.15 0.01 23.23
N PRO A 408 -24.42 0.46 24.26
CA PRO A 408 -23.65 1.70 24.16
C PRO A 408 -22.66 1.61 23.00
N TYR A 409 -22.56 2.65 22.18
CA TYR A 409 -21.73 2.67 20.99
C TYR A 409 -20.52 3.61 21.18
N ARG A 410 -19.34 3.17 20.77
CA ARG A 410 -18.11 3.99 20.83
C ARG A 410 -17.35 3.95 19.52
N THR A 411 -16.99 5.14 19.04
CA THR A 411 -16.09 5.34 17.90
C THR A 411 -14.70 5.75 18.35
N GLY A 412 -13.76 5.88 17.39
CA GLY A 412 -12.44 6.40 17.68
C GLY A 412 -12.43 7.74 18.41
N ARG A 413 -13.34 8.67 18.06
CA ARG A 413 -13.45 9.97 18.74
C ARG A 413 -13.92 9.84 20.19
N ASP A 414 -14.83 8.91 20.45
CA ASP A 414 -15.38 8.68 21.79
C ASP A 414 -14.38 7.95 22.71
N LEU A 415 -13.36 7.27 22.14
CA LEU A 415 -12.33 6.56 22.91
C LEU A 415 -11.25 7.51 23.45
N VAL A 416 -10.86 8.51 22.65
CA VAL A 416 -9.77 9.46 22.99
C VAL A 416 -10.27 10.85 23.40
N GLY A 417 -11.56 11.14 23.23
CA GLY A 417 -12.17 12.43 23.56
C GLY A 417 -13.52 12.26 24.26
N THR A 418 -14.41 13.25 24.10
CA THR A 418 -15.72 13.27 24.76
C THR A 418 -16.66 12.21 24.19
N CYS A 419 -17.30 11.44 25.07
CA CYS A 419 -18.25 10.40 24.72
C CYS A 419 -19.60 11.00 24.30
N ARG A 420 -20.04 10.73 23.06
CA ARG A 420 -21.29 11.28 22.48
C ARG A 420 -22.59 10.60 22.94
N ASP A 421 -22.56 9.79 24.00
CA ASP A 421 -23.69 9.01 24.54
C ASP A 421 -24.55 8.33 23.44
N ALA A 422 -23.88 7.82 22.41
CA ALA A 422 -24.49 7.13 21.29
C ALA A 422 -24.76 5.66 21.63
N TRP A 423 -25.79 5.09 21.01
CA TRP A 423 -26.22 3.71 21.17
C TRP A 423 -26.40 3.05 19.81
N VAL A 424 -26.34 1.72 19.76
CA VAL A 424 -26.50 0.95 18.54
C VAL A 424 -27.51 -0.19 18.70
N LEU A 425 -28.29 -0.43 17.66
CA LEU A 425 -29.26 -1.51 17.56
C LEU A 425 -28.59 -2.79 17.02
N ASP A 426 -28.46 -3.82 17.85
CA ASP A 426 -27.73 -5.07 17.56
C ASP A 426 -28.67 -6.28 17.61
N PHE A 427 -29.20 -6.67 16.44
CA PHE A 427 -30.10 -7.81 16.27
C PHE A 427 -29.40 -9.08 15.79
N HIS A 428 -28.08 -9.19 16.00
CA HIS A 428 -27.33 -10.39 15.62
C HIS A 428 -27.93 -11.66 16.26
N GLY A 429 -28.21 -12.66 15.42
CA GLY A 429 -28.84 -13.92 15.82
C GLY A 429 -30.37 -13.94 15.72
N LEU A 430 -31.02 -12.86 15.27
CA LEU A 430 -32.45 -12.83 14.97
C LEU A 430 -32.71 -12.69 13.46
N GLY A 431 -33.76 -13.36 12.99
CA GLY A 431 -34.30 -13.16 11.63
C GLY A 431 -35.16 -11.90 11.56
N ALA A 432 -35.32 -11.33 10.35
CA ALA A 432 -36.10 -10.11 10.11
C ALA A 432 -37.54 -10.21 10.64
N GLU A 433 -38.20 -11.36 10.40
CA GLU A 433 -39.57 -11.62 10.85
C GLU A 433 -39.68 -11.57 12.38
N ALA A 434 -38.72 -12.16 13.09
CA ALA A 434 -38.68 -12.14 14.55
C ALA A 434 -38.47 -10.71 15.09
N VAL A 435 -37.67 -9.87 14.39
CA VAL A 435 -37.50 -8.46 14.74
C VAL A 435 -38.81 -7.70 14.49
N ARG A 436 -39.52 -7.97 13.38
CA ARG A 436 -40.81 -7.35 13.04
C ARG A 436 -41.89 -7.68 14.07
N GLU A 437 -42.01 -8.93 14.47
CA GLU A 437 -43.02 -9.39 15.43
C GLU A 437 -42.76 -8.88 16.85
N ARG A 438 -41.51 -8.94 17.30
CA ARG A 438 -41.15 -8.59 18.68
C ARG A 438 -40.93 -7.08 18.88
N PHE A 439 -40.40 -6.40 17.86
CA PHE A 439 -39.94 -5.01 17.92
C PHE A 439 -40.39 -4.20 16.68
N PRO A 440 -41.71 -4.09 16.41
CA PRO A 440 -42.22 -3.50 15.17
C PRO A 440 -41.78 -2.05 14.96
N GLU A 441 -41.71 -1.22 16.02
CA GLU A 441 -41.26 0.17 15.91
C GLU A 441 -39.78 0.28 15.52
N THR A 442 -38.95 -0.61 16.05
CA THR A 442 -37.52 -0.65 15.69
C THR A 442 -37.33 -1.23 14.29
N TYR A 443 -38.12 -2.24 13.91
CA TYR A 443 -38.13 -2.78 12.55
C TYR A 443 -38.47 -1.70 11.52
N GLN A 444 -39.53 -0.92 11.76
CA GLN A 444 -39.92 0.20 10.91
C GLN A 444 -38.79 1.23 10.80
N HIS A 445 -38.16 1.60 11.92
CA HIS A 445 -37.02 2.52 11.91
C HIS A 445 -35.86 1.99 11.06
N LEU A 446 -35.50 0.70 11.17
CA LEU A 446 -34.45 0.12 10.34
C LEU A 446 -34.84 0.07 8.85
N LEU A 447 -36.10 -0.20 8.54
CA LEU A 447 -36.60 -0.22 7.16
C LEU A 447 -36.39 1.16 6.52
N GLU A 448 -36.85 2.22 7.18
CA GLU A 448 -36.79 3.59 6.67
C GLU A 448 -35.36 4.16 6.68
N GLN A 449 -34.58 3.90 7.74
CA GLN A 449 -33.30 4.56 8.01
C GLN A 449 -32.06 3.73 7.63
N VAL A 450 -32.24 2.49 7.19
CA VAL A 450 -31.15 1.61 6.74
C VAL A 450 -31.43 1.01 5.36
N LYS A 451 -32.62 0.47 5.13
CA LYS A 451 -32.95 -0.21 3.87
C LYS A 451 -33.29 0.79 2.75
N GLU A 452 -34.26 1.66 3.01
CA GLU A 452 -34.92 2.50 2.01
C GLU A 452 -34.39 3.95 1.95
N VAL A 453 -33.23 4.21 2.56
CA VAL A 453 -32.62 5.55 2.60
C VAL A 453 -32.44 6.11 1.19
N ARG A 454 -32.81 7.38 1.01
CA ARG A 454 -32.66 8.12 -0.24
C ARG A 454 -31.81 9.37 -0.05
N ASP A 455 -31.08 9.77 -1.08
CA ASP A 455 -30.40 11.07 -1.14
C ASP A 455 -31.40 12.21 -1.44
N ASP A 456 -30.91 13.45 -1.38
CA ASP A 456 -31.71 14.66 -1.67
C ASP A 456 -32.29 14.68 -3.10
N ALA A 457 -31.70 13.89 -4.01
CA ALA A 457 -32.16 13.74 -5.39
C ALA A 457 -33.11 12.54 -5.58
N GLY A 458 -33.46 11.83 -4.50
CA GLY A 458 -34.40 10.70 -4.49
C GLY A 458 -33.78 9.36 -4.87
N HIS A 459 -32.48 9.27 -5.14
CA HIS A 459 -31.80 8.00 -5.41
C HIS A 459 -31.68 7.18 -4.14
N VAL A 460 -31.91 5.88 -4.27
CA VAL A 460 -31.71 4.94 -3.16
C VAL A 460 -30.22 4.87 -2.84
N THR A 461 -29.87 5.12 -1.59
CA THR A 461 -28.50 5.05 -1.05
C THR A 461 -28.36 4.10 0.14
N GLY A 462 -29.49 3.59 0.65
CA GLY A 462 -29.56 2.56 1.68
C GLY A 462 -29.12 1.17 1.21
N ARG A 463 -29.47 0.14 1.97
CA ARG A 463 -29.07 -1.25 1.68
C ARG A 463 -29.56 -1.75 0.31
N ASP A 464 -30.67 -1.23 -0.19
CA ASP A 464 -31.22 -1.59 -1.50
C ASP A 464 -30.34 -1.21 -2.69
N ALA A 465 -29.50 -0.19 -2.53
CA ALA A 465 -28.53 0.21 -3.55
C ALA A 465 -27.24 -0.65 -3.53
N ASN A 466 -27.10 -1.57 -2.57
CA ASN A 466 -25.88 -2.34 -2.39
C ASN A 466 -25.80 -3.49 -3.41
N ARG A 467 -24.73 -3.50 -4.20
CA ARG A 467 -24.49 -4.52 -5.23
C ARG A 467 -24.34 -5.93 -4.64
N ARG A 468 -23.85 -6.05 -3.40
CA ARG A 468 -23.68 -7.35 -2.73
C ARG A 468 -25.01 -7.80 -2.12
N GLU A 469 -25.55 -8.89 -2.66
CA GLU A 469 -26.80 -9.53 -2.23
C GLU A 469 -26.86 -9.77 -0.71
N VAL A 470 -25.79 -10.34 -0.13
CA VAL A 470 -25.69 -10.59 1.32
C VAL A 470 -26.03 -9.36 2.19
N TYR A 471 -25.60 -8.16 1.78
CA TYR A 471 -25.87 -6.93 2.55
C TYR A 471 -27.25 -6.34 2.27
N ARG A 472 -27.83 -6.66 1.12
CA ARG A 472 -29.17 -6.22 0.69
C ARG A 472 -30.24 -7.06 1.39
N ASP A 473 -30.03 -8.36 1.45
CA ASP A 473 -30.99 -9.31 1.98
C ASP A 473 -30.97 -9.29 3.51
N ALA A 474 -29.79 -9.26 4.14
CA ALA A 474 -29.64 -9.14 5.59
C ALA A 474 -29.55 -7.67 6.05
N TRP A 475 -30.43 -6.80 5.54
CA TRP A 475 -30.38 -5.35 5.78
C TRP A 475 -30.59 -4.94 7.25
N TRP A 476 -31.26 -5.76 8.05
CA TRP A 476 -31.49 -5.51 9.49
C TRP A 476 -30.28 -5.87 10.37
N LEU A 477 -29.23 -6.45 9.78
CA LEU A 477 -27.98 -6.80 10.44
C LEU A 477 -26.85 -5.86 10.01
N PHE A 478 -25.83 -5.75 10.87
CA PHE A 478 -24.59 -5.07 10.51
C PHE A 478 -23.95 -5.73 9.29
N GLY A 479 -23.34 -4.95 8.40
CA GLY A 479 -22.68 -5.52 7.22
C GLY A 479 -21.48 -6.39 7.60
N GLU A 480 -20.71 -6.03 8.64
CA GLU A 480 -19.74 -6.93 9.26
C GLU A 480 -20.05 -7.05 10.75
N PRO A 481 -20.85 -8.06 11.16
CA PRO A 481 -21.26 -8.24 12.55
C PRO A 481 -20.16 -8.84 13.44
N ARG A 482 -19.02 -9.24 12.83
CA ARG A 482 -17.86 -9.87 13.48
C ARG A 482 -18.26 -11.08 14.32
N ALA A 483 -18.97 -12.02 13.70
CA ALA A 483 -19.49 -13.21 14.37
C ALA A 483 -18.40 -14.04 15.06
N SER A 484 -17.19 -14.13 14.49
CA SER A 484 -16.06 -14.85 15.09
C SER A 484 -15.46 -14.17 16.33
N PHE A 485 -15.61 -12.85 16.47
CA PHE A 485 -15.08 -12.08 17.61
C PHE A 485 -16.04 -12.06 18.81
N ARG A 486 -17.36 -12.10 18.57
CA ARG A 486 -18.37 -12.07 19.65
C ARG A 486 -18.18 -13.16 20.71
N PRO A 487 -17.83 -14.42 20.38
CA PRO A 487 -17.51 -15.44 21.38
C PRO A 487 -16.33 -15.07 22.29
N ALA A 488 -15.32 -14.35 21.78
CA ALA A 488 -14.14 -13.98 22.54
C ALA A 488 -14.47 -13.01 23.69
N LEU A 489 -15.52 -12.20 23.53
CA LEU A 489 -16.00 -11.27 24.56
C LEU A 489 -16.84 -11.94 25.65
N LYS A 490 -17.31 -13.19 25.44
CA LYS A 490 -18.13 -13.88 26.44
C LYS A 490 -17.33 -14.13 27.72
N GLY A 491 -17.94 -13.81 28.86
CA GLY A 491 -17.33 -13.97 30.19
C GLY A 491 -16.35 -12.86 30.59
N LEU A 492 -16.05 -11.92 29.70
CA LEU A 492 -15.21 -10.76 30.02
C LEU A 492 -16.05 -9.63 30.62
N ARG A 493 -15.50 -8.92 31.61
CA ARG A 493 -16.12 -7.68 32.13
C ARG A 493 -15.74 -6.45 31.30
N ARG A 494 -14.56 -6.52 30.68
CA ARG A 494 -13.97 -5.45 29.87
C ARG A 494 -13.03 -6.06 28.82
N TYR A 495 -12.71 -5.29 27.80
CA TYR A 495 -11.76 -5.65 26.75
C TYR A 495 -10.93 -4.43 26.34
N ILE A 496 -9.79 -4.65 25.70
CA ILE A 496 -8.88 -3.57 25.28
C ILE A 496 -9.30 -3.05 23.89
N ALA A 497 -9.26 -1.75 23.67
CA ALA A 497 -9.50 -1.14 22.37
C ALA A 497 -8.47 -0.03 22.06
N THR A 498 -8.18 0.15 20.77
CA THR A 498 -7.38 1.24 20.24
C THR A 498 -8.00 1.77 18.94
N THR A 499 -7.70 3.02 18.58
CA THR A 499 -8.22 3.67 17.37
C THR A 499 -7.44 3.23 16.13
N GLU A 500 -8.08 2.86 15.03
CA GLU A 500 -7.37 2.39 13.83
C GLU A 500 -6.36 3.43 13.34
N THR A 501 -6.79 4.69 13.13
CA THR A 501 -5.92 5.80 12.72
C THR A 501 -5.81 6.85 13.82
N ALA A 502 -4.61 7.10 14.33
CA ALA A 502 -4.36 8.14 15.33
C ALA A 502 -2.90 8.62 15.33
N LYS A 503 -2.71 9.89 15.68
CA LYS A 503 -1.37 10.49 15.89
C LYS A 503 -0.63 9.79 17.04
N HIS A 504 -1.34 9.56 18.15
CA HIS A 504 -0.80 8.88 19.33
C HIS A 504 -1.47 7.52 19.48
N ARG A 505 -0.65 6.50 19.71
CA ARG A 505 -1.13 5.14 19.93
C ARG A 505 -1.57 4.98 21.39
N ILE A 506 -2.88 4.83 21.59
CA ILE A 506 -3.48 4.71 22.92
C ILE A 506 -4.35 3.46 22.98
N PHE A 507 -4.08 2.60 23.95
CA PHE A 507 -4.90 1.44 24.30
C PHE A 507 -5.67 1.72 25.57
N ARG A 508 -6.94 1.33 25.63
CA ARG A 508 -7.84 1.56 26.78
C ARG A 508 -8.78 0.39 27.01
N PHE A 509 -9.29 0.26 28.22
CA PHE A 509 -10.37 -0.67 28.52
C PHE A 509 -11.74 -0.09 28.13
N LEU A 510 -12.56 -0.91 27.48
CA LEU A 510 -13.99 -0.71 27.28
C LEU A 510 -14.75 -1.79 28.06
N ASN A 511 -15.92 -1.43 28.62
CA ASN A 511 -16.82 -2.42 29.21
C ASN A 511 -17.32 -3.38 28.10
N ALA A 512 -17.44 -4.67 28.40
CA ALA A 512 -17.89 -5.71 27.46
C ALA A 512 -19.27 -5.44 26.82
N GLU A 513 -20.14 -4.69 27.50
CA GLU A 513 -21.44 -4.28 26.98
C GLU A 513 -21.33 -3.29 25.81
N VAL A 514 -20.25 -2.51 25.75
CA VAL A 514 -20.02 -1.49 24.73
C VAL A 514 -19.75 -2.13 23.37
N ALA A 515 -20.50 -1.71 22.36
CA ALA A 515 -20.29 -2.07 20.96
C ALA A 515 -19.25 -1.12 20.31
N PRO A 516 -18.12 -1.65 19.80
CA PRO A 516 -17.11 -0.84 19.15
C PRO A 516 -17.40 -0.63 17.67
N ASP A 517 -17.18 0.60 17.19
CA ASP A 517 -17.22 0.98 15.77
C ASP A 517 -16.04 0.37 14.99
N ASN A 518 -16.17 0.26 13.67
CA ASN A 518 -15.11 -0.27 12.80
C ASN A 518 -13.82 0.57 12.79
N THR A 519 -13.84 1.81 13.27
CA THR A 519 -12.65 2.63 13.50
C THR A 519 -11.86 2.22 14.76
N LEU A 520 -12.31 1.22 15.51
CA LEU A 520 -11.60 0.65 16.65
C LEU A 520 -11.06 -0.74 16.31
N VAL A 521 -9.87 -1.05 16.83
CA VAL A 521 -9.30 -2.39 16.88
C VAL A 521 -9.42 -2.88 18.32
N CYS A 522 -10.11 -4.01 18.50
CA CYS A 522 -10.51 -4.54 19.80
C CYS A 522 -9.80 -5.85 20.09
N ILE A 523 -9.31 -6.01 21.31
CA ILE A 523 -8.57 -7.17 21.80
C ILE A 523 -9.35 -7.71 23.01
N ALA A 524 -9.85 -8.93 22.89
CA ALA A 524 -10.66 -9.67 23.85
C ALA A 524 -9.80 -10.23 25.00
N ASP A 525 -9.17 -9.32 25.72
CA ASP A 525 -8.41 -9.58 26.93
C ASP A 525 -8.76 -8.55 28.00
N GLN A 526 -8.87 -9.00 29.24
CA GLN A 526 -9.19 -8.19 30.41
C GLN A 526 -7.99 -7.98 31.35
N ASP A 527 -6.86 -8.68 31.08
CA ASP A 527 -5.61 -8.54 31.84
C ASP A 527 -4.96 -7.18 31.57
N ALA A 528 -4.61 -6.49 32.65
CA ALA A 528 -3.92 -5.20 32.58
C ALA A 528 -2.44 -5.35 32.21
N ALA A 529 -1.85 -6.54 32.34
CA ALA A 529 -0.49 -6.80 31.85
C ALA A 529 -0.42 -6.65 30.33
N THR A 530 -1.40 -7.18 29.60
CA THR A 530 -1.52 -7.01 28.15
C THR A 530 -1.71 -5.54 27.76
N LEU A 531 -2.54 -4.80 28.51
CA LEU A 531 -2.69 -3.36 28.30
C LEU A 531 -1.35 -2.61 28.48
N ALA A 532 -0.57 -2.97 29.50
CA ALA A 532 0.74 -2.38 29.77
C ALA A 532 1.71 -2.66 28.62
N ILE A 533 1.87 -3.93 28.20
CA ILE A 533 2.75 -4.31 27.09
C ILE A 533 2.37 -3.57 25.81
N LEU A 534 1.09 -3.52 25.46
CA LEU A 534 0.60 -2.79 24.28
C LEU A 534 0.81 -1.28 24.39
N SER A 535 0.85 -0.73 25.60
CA SER A 535 1.10 0.70 25.84
C SER A 535 2.60 1.05 25.90
N SER A 536 3.49 0.06 25.85
CA SER A 536 4.94 0.27 25.95
C SER A 536 5.56 0.87 24.69
N ARG A 537 6.74 1.46 24.84
CA ARG A 537 7.63 1.90 23.76
C ARG A 537 7.99 0.73 22.83
N ILE A 538 8.14 -0.49 23.36
CA ILE A 538 8.47 -1.68 22.57
C ILE A 538 7.36 -1.96 21.55
N HIS A 539 6.10 -1.99 21.98
CA HIS A 539 4.98 -2.14 21.04
C HIS A 539 4.82 -0.91 20.15
N GLY A 540 5.09 0.30 20.67
CA GLY A 540 5.08 1.54 19.88
C GLY A 540 6.05 1.53 18.69
N ALA A 541 7.28 1.06 18.92
CA ALA A 541 8.30 0.90 17.87
C ALA A 541 7.85 -0.15 16.83
N TRP A 542 7.32 -1.29 17.29
CA TRP A 542 6.74 -2.32 16.43
C TRP A 542 5.60 -1.78 15.56
N CYS A 543 4.66 -1.04 16.14
CA CYS A 543 3.52 -0.45 15.43
C CYS A 543 3.96 0.57 14.39
N THR A 544 5.02 1.32 14.68
CA THR A 544 5.55 2.33 13.76
C THR A 544 6.24 1.68 12.57
N ALA A 545 6.98 0.59 12.79
CA ALA A 545 7.64 -0.15 11.72
C ALA A 545 6.67 -1.03 10.91
N SER A 546 5.80 -1.80 11.59
CA SER A 546 4.87 -2.74 10.95
C SER A 546 3.56 -2.10 10.45
N GLY A 547 3.21 -0.92 10.97
CA GLY A 547 1.95 -0.25 10.67
C GLY A 547 1.86 0.31 9.25
N GLY A 548 0.74 0.99 8.97
CA GLY A 548 0.56 1.78 7.77
C GLY A 548 0.43 3.26 8.09
N LEU A 549 0.34 4.08 7.03
CA LEU A 549 -0.03 5.49 7.14
C LEU A 549 -1.36 5.72 6.42
N LEU A 550 -2.21 6.57 6.99
CA LEU A 550 -3.30 7.21 6.26
C LEU A 550 -2.94 8.69 6.14
N GLU A 551 -2.54 9.09 4.94
CA GLU A 551 -1.89 10.40 4.69
C GLU A 551 -0.61 10.50 5.53
N ASP A 552 -0.61 11.31 6.58
CA ASP A 552 0.50 11.52 7.51
C ASP A 552 0.28 10.86 8.89
N ARG A 553 -0.86 10.19 9.10
CA ARG A 553 -1.23 9.63 10.41
C ARG A 553 -0.99 8.12 10.50
N PRO A 554 -0.37 7.64 11.60
CA PRO A 554 -0.21 6.21 11.86
C PRO A 554 -1.54 5.44 11.88
N ARG A 555 -1.56 4.31 11.17
CA ARG A 555 -2.69 3.38 11.07
C ARG A 555 -2.30 2.00 11.59
N TYR A 556 -2.99 1.56 12.63
CA TYR A 556 -2.84 0.25 13.25
C TYR A 556 -3.68 -0.78 12.51
N THR A 557 -3.00 -1.66 11.78
CA THR A 557 -3.65 -2.75 11.04
C THR A 557 -3.46 -4.04 11.83
N LYS A 558 -4.55 -4.65 12.32
CA LYS A 558 -4.51 -5.89 13.13
C LYS A 558 -3.51 -6.91 12.58
N SER A 559 -3.63 -7.25 11.29
CA SER A 559 -2.83 -8.30 10.64
C SER A 559 -1.34 -8.00 10.50
N ARG A 560 -0.92 -6.76 10.74
CA ARG A 560 0.49 -6.35 10.71
C ARG A 560 1.04 -6.00 12.09
N CYS A 561 0.21 -5.44 12.96
CA CYS A 561 0.67 -4.93 14.24
C CYS A 561 0.36 -5.86 15.42
N PHE A 562 -0.80 -6.54 15.44
CA PHE A 562 -1.19 -7.42 16.55
C PHE A 562 -0.88 -8.88 16.24
N ASP A 563 -1.36 -9.38 15.10
CA ASP A 563 -1.27 -10.81 14.77
C ASP A 563 0.19 -11.35 14.77
N PRO A 564 1.20 -10.63 14.22
CA PRO A 564 2.58 -11.08 14.26
C PRO A 564 3.36 -10.63 15.52
N PHE A 565 2.75 -9.90 16.47
CA PHE A 565 3.51 -9.38 17.61
C PHE A 565 3.87 -10.49 18.59
N PRO A 566 5.17 -10.74 18.86
CA PRO A 566 5.58 -11.80 19.77
C PRO A 566 5.55 -11.28 21.22
N PHE A 567 4.48 -11.57 21.96
CA PHE A 567 4.39 -11.22 23.38
C PHE A 567 5.49 -11.92 24.22
N PRO A 568 5.97 -11.29 25.31
CA PRO A 568 6.98 -11.88 26.18
C PRO A 568 6.36 -13.00 27.03
N GLU A 569 7.18 -13.97 27.41
CA GLU A 569 6.81 -14.92 28.45
C GLU A 569 6.88 -14.23 29.81
N LEU A 570 5.78 -14.28 30.55
CA LEU A 570 5.68 -13.63 31.85
C LEU A 570 5.71 -14.67 32.96
N SER A 571 6.63 -14.51 33.90
CA SER A 571 6.48 -15.11 35.22
C SER A 571 5.29 -14.48 35.98
N ASP A 572 4.78 -15.16 37.00
CA ASP A 572 3.64 -14.65 37.80
C ASP A 572 3.93 -13.27 38.42
N ASP A 573 5.16 -13.07 38.92
CA ASP A 573 5.58 -11.79 39.49
C ASP A 573 5.70 -10.68 38.42
N GLN A 574 6.25 -10.98 37.24
CA GLN A 574 6.29 -10.01 36.13
C GLN A 574 4.88 -9.65 35.64
N ARG A 575 3.98 -10.64 35.50
CA ARG A 575 2.58 -10.41 35.13
C ARG A 575 1.89 -9.51 36.15
N MET A 576 2.04 -9.78 37.44
CA MET A 576 1.46 -8.97 38.51
C MET A 576 1.96 -7.52 38.45
N ARG A 577 3.28 -7.31 38.33
CA ARG A 577 3.86 -5.96 38.24
C ARG A 577 3.39 -5.23 36.98
N LEU A 578 3.34 -5.89 35.82
CA LEU A 578 2.82 -5.26 34.60
C LEU A 578 1.33 -4.92 34.74
N ALA A 579 0.53 -5.81 35.33
CA ALA A 579 -0.89 -5.57 35.56
C ALA A 579 -1.14 -4.37 36.49
N GLU A 580 -0.38 -4.23 37.58
CA GLU A 580 -0.46 -3.06 38.46
C GLU A 580 -0.15 -1.76 37.72
N ALA A 581 0.89 -1.76 36.86
CA ALA A 581 1.27 -0.60 36.07
C ALA A 581 0.20 -0.25 35.02
N GLY A 582 -0.38 -1.25 34.35
CA GLY A 582 -1.49 -1.07 33.41
C GLY A 582 -2.75 -0.51 34.08
N GLU A 583 -3.10 -1.01 35.26
CA GLU A 583 -4.22 -0.47 36.06
C GLU A 583 -3.96 0.96 36.53
N ALA A 584 -2.73 1.26 36.97
CA ALA A 584 -2.34 2.61 37.36
C ALA A 584 -2.47 3.60 36.19
N LEU A 585 -2.04 3.19 34.99
CA LEU A 585 -2.17 3.97 33.77
C LEU A 585 -3.63 4.24 33.39
N GLU A 586 -4.48 3.21 33.36
CA GLU A 586 -5.91 3.40 33.02
C GLU A 586 -6.62 4.24 34.09
N ARG A 587 -6.34 3.98 35.37
CA ARG A 587 -6.90 4.75 36.48
C ARG A 587 -6.52 6.22 36.37
N HIS A 588 -5.26 6.52 36.08
CA HIS A 588 -4.77 7.89 35.90
C HIS A 588 -5.52 8.60 34.76
N ARG A 589 -5.58 7.99 33.57
CA ARG A 589 -6.29 8.56 32.41
C ARG A 589 -7.77 8.78 32.71
N ARG A 590 -8.44 7.81 33.35
CA ARG A 590 -9.86 7.92 33.70
C ARG A 590 -10.13 9.03 34.70
N THR A 591 -9.28 9.18 35.73
CA THR A 591 -9.40 10.27 36.71
C THR A 591 -9.21 11.62 36.05
N VAL A 592 -8.17 11.78 35.23
CA VAL A 592 -7.89 13.04 34.52
C VAL A 592 -9.06 13.49 33.64
N LEU A 593 -9.63 12.58 32.84
CA LEU A 593 -10.77 12.89 31.96
C LEU A 593 -12.07 13.15 32.73
N ARG A 594 -12.28 12.47 33.87
CA ARG A 594 -13.45 12.70 34.72
C ARG A 594 -13.39 14.08 35.37
N ASP A 595 -12.21 14.45 35.88
CA ASP A 595 -12.02 15.70 36.62
C ASP A 595 -11.88 16.90 35.65
N ASN A 596 -11.57 16.66 34.37
CA ASN A 596 -11.47 17.67 33.31
C ASN A 596 -12.26 17.24 32.04
N PRO A 597 -13.59 17.42 32.01
CA PRO A 597 -14.43 16.92 30.91
C PRO A 597 -14.15 17.54 29.53
N ASP A 598 -13.52 18.71 29.49
CA ASP A 598 -13.09 19.45 28.29
C ASP A 598 -11.75 18.97 27.73
N LEU A 599 -10.94 18.24 28.50
CA LEU A 599 -9.66 17.71 28.04
C LEU A 599 -9.83 16.39 27.28
N THR A 600 -9.07 16.25 26.20
CA THR A 600 -8.97 14.99 25.45
C THR A 600 -7.62 14.30 25.69
N LEU A 601 -7.58 12.98 25.55
CA LEU A 601 -6.30 12.25 25.62
C LEU A 601 -5.36 12.65 24.49
N THR A 602 -5.90 13.08 23.34
CA THR A 602 -5.06 13.55 22.23
C THR A 602 -4.23 14.76 22.65
N GLU A 603 -4.82 15.72 23.37
CA GLU A 603 -4.13 16.91 23.87
C GLU A 603 -3.10 16.55 24.94
N VAL A 604 -3.48 15.72 25.92
CA VAL A 604 -2.58 15.24 26.97
C VAL A 604 -1.34 14.55 26.38
N TYR A 605 -1.51 13.73 25.34
CA TYR A 605 -0.41 13.03 24.67
C TYR A 605 0.40 13.92 23.72
N ASN A 606 -0.19 14.97 23.14
CA ASN A 606 0.57 15.99 22.41
C ASN A 606 1.60 16.66 23.34
N VAL A 607 1.16 17.07 24.53
CA VAL A 607 2.04 17.68 25.53
C VAL A 607 3.08 16.68 26.04
N LEU A 608 2.71 15.42 26.29
CA LEU A 608 3.67 14.37 26.65
C LEU A 608 4.79 14.22 25.60
N THR A 609 4.42 14.26 24.32
CA THR A 609 5.39 14.16 23.22
C THR A 609 6.30 15.38 23.18
N ALA A 610 5.76 16.58 23.36
CA ALA A 610 6.53 17.82 23.40
C ALA A 610 7.55 17.84 24.56
N ILE A 611 7.16 17.33 25.74
CA ILE A 611 8.05 17.16 26.89
C ILE A 611 9.19 16.19 26.56
N ARG A 612 8.87 15.01 25.98
CA ARG A 612 9.87 14.00 25.61
C ARG A 612 10.86 14.50 24.57
N SER A 613 10.43 15.36 23.64
CA SER A 613 11.30 15.94 22.61
C SER A 613 12.07 17.19 23.08
N GLY A 614 11.89 17.63 24.32
CA GLY A 614 12.49 18.88 24.83
C GLY A 614 11.97 20.15 24.14
N ALA A 615 10.77 20.11 23.53
CA ALA A 615 10.19 21.25 22.85
C ALA A 615 9.66 22.29 23.86
N ARG A 616 9.73 23.58 23.50
CA ARG A 616 9.18 24.65 24.33
C ARG A 616 7.65 24.54 24.37
N LEU A 617 7.10 24.46 25.59
CA LEU A 617 5.66 24.43 25.81
C LEU A 617 5.07 25.84 25.72
N SER A 618 3.88 25.96 25.12
CA SER A 618 3.07 27.18 25.17
C SER A 618 2.35 27.32 26.52
N ASP A 619 1.79 28.49 26.81
CA ASP A 619 1.00 28.70 28.04
C ASP A 619 -0.22 27.77 28.12
N GLN A 620 -0.80 27.45 26.96
CA GLN A 620 -1.88 26.47 26.85
C GLN A 620 -1.37 25.04 27.14
N ASP A 621 -0.20 24.67 26.64
CA ASP A 621 0.41 23.36 26.92
C ASP A 621 0.79 23.19 28.39
N GLU A 622 1.29 24.25 29.05
CA GLU A 622 1.56 24.24 30.50
C GLU A 622 0.26 24.06 31.31
N THR A 623 -0.84 24.68 30.87
CA THR A 623 -2.15 24.48 31.48
C THR A 623 -2.62 23.03 31.33
N ILE A 624 -2.48 22.44 30.14
CA ILE A 624 -2.82 21.04 29.87
C ILE A 624 -1.89 20.10 30.66
N LYS A 625 -0.61 20.41 30.79
CA LYS A 625 0.37 19.63 31.57
C LYS A 625 -0.04 19.52 33.03
N GLN A 626 -0.46 20.63 33.64
CA GLN A 626 -0.92 20.66 35.04
C GLN A 626 -2.25 19.92 35.21
N ARG A 627 -3.27 20.28 34.43
CA ARG A 627 -4.63 19.69 34.52
C ARG A 627 -4.65 18.21 34.14
N GLY A 628 -3.86 17.85 33.13
CA GLY A 628 -3.70 16.50 32.61
C GLY A 628 -2.72 15.63 33.41
N LEU A 629 -2.06 16.20 34.43
CA LEU A 629 -1.04 15.53 35.25
C LEU A 629 0.01 14.80 34.40
N VAL A 630 0.46 15.44 33.33
CA VAL A 630 1.26 14.79 32.25
C VAL A 630 2.60 14.23 32.74
N VAL A 631 3.18 14.83 33.78
CA VAL A 631 4.43 14.33 34.40
C VAL A 631 4.22 12.96 35.05
N VAL A 632 3.08 12.75 35.72
CA VAL A 632 2.73 11.45 36.30
C VAL A 632 2.46 10.44 35.19
N LEU A 633 1.77 10.87 34.12
CA LEU A 633 1.57 10.03 32.94
C LEU A 633 2.91 9.57 32.34
N GLN A 634 3.88 10.48 32.23
CA GLN A 634 5.23 10.17 31.75
C GLN A 634 5.90 9.09 32.61
N GLN A 635 5.91 9.27 33.93
CA GLN A 635 6.50 8.31 34.88
C GLN A 635 5.84 6.93 34.79
N LEU A 636 4.51 6.87 34.62
CA LEU A 636 3.78 5.62 34.44
C LEU A 636 4.21 4.88 33.17
N HIS A 637 4.42 5.61 32.06
CA HIS A 637 4.97 5.01 30.84
C HIS A 637 6.41 4.54 31.04
N GLU A 638 7.27 5.31 31.71
CA GLU A 638 8.65 4.90 32.01
C GLU A 638 8.73 3.65 32.90
N VAL A 639 7.76 3.46 33.81
CA VAL A 639 7.62 2.22 34.60
C VAL A 639 7.19 1.06 33.71
N ILE A 640 6.22 1.27 32.81
CA ILE A 640 5.76 0.24 31.86
C ILE A 640 6.89 -0.16 30.92
N ASP A 641 7.63 0.80 30.37
CA ASP A 641 8.71 0.56 29.42
C ASP A 641 9.82 -0.29 30.06
N ARG A 642 10.25 0.05 31.28
CA ARG A 642 11.24 -0.74 32.03
C ARG A 642 10.75 -2.15 32.37
N ARG A 643 9.51 -2.28 32.86
CA ARG A 643 8.94 -3.60 33.20
C ARG A 643 8.71 -4.47 31.97
N THR A 644 8.37 -3.86 30.83
CA THR A 644 8.21 -4.59 29.57
C THR A 644 9.56 -5.02 29.04
N ALA A 645 10.59 -4.15 29.08
CA ALA A 645 11.95 -4.52 28.69
C ALA A 645 12.50 -5.67 29.55
N ASP A 646 12.30 -5.62 30.88
CA ASP A 646 12.64 -6.70 31.80
C ASP A 646 11.94 -8.02 31.46
N ALA A 647 10.65 -7.98 31.10
CA ALA A 647 9.91 -9.16 30.66
C ALA A 647 10.48 -9.80 29.38
N TYR A 648 11.09 -9.02 28.49
CA TYR A 648 11.82 -9.54 27.32
C TYR A 648 13.29 -9.91 27.62
N GLY A 649 13.81 -9.56 28.79
CA GLY A 649 15.24 -9.65 29.11
C GLY A 649 16.10 -8.64 28.34
N TRP A 650 15.55 -7.49 27.97
CA TRP A 650 16.21 -6.44 27.17
C TRP A 650 16.53 -5.20 27.98
N SER A 651 17.35 -4.30 27.41
CA SER A 651 17.62 -3.00 28.03
C SER A 651 16.49 -2.02 27.71
N ALA A 652 16.12 -1.20 28.70
CA ALA A 652 15.15 -0.11 28.48
C ALA A 652 15.70 1.01 27.58
N ASP A 653 17.03 1.09 27.43
CA ASP A 653 17.73 2.10 26.64
C ASP A 653 18.02 1.66 25.20
N ASP A 654 17.59 0.45 24.80
CA ASP A 654 17.74 -0.04 23.42
C ASP A 654 17.08 0.94 22.43
N SER A 655 17.69 1.16 21.27
CA SER A 655 17.12 2.04 20.22
C SER A 655 15.87 1.41 19.59
N ASP A 656 14.98 2.23 19.02
CA ASP A 656 13.76 1.72 18.36
C ASP A 656 14.08 0.74 17.24
N THR A 657 15.17 0.97 16.50
CA THR A 657 15.67 0.04 15.48
C THR A 657 16.02 -1.30 16.13
N CYS A 658 16.88 -1.31 17.15
CA CYS A 658 17.30 -2.52 17.89
C CYS A 658 16.10 -3.33 18.40
N ILE A 659 15.10 -2.64 18.96
CA ILE A 659 13.85 -3.26 19.44
C ILE A 659 13.13 -3.99 18.29
N VAL A 660 12.97 -3.34 17.14
CA VAL A 660 12.29 -3.92 15.97
C VAL A 660 13.07 -5.11 15.41
N GLU A 661 14.41 -5.07 15.43
CA GLU A 661 15.25 -6.21 15.00
C GLU A 661 15.02 -7.43 15.89
N ARG A 662 15.08 -7.23 17.21
CA ARG A 662 14.88 -8.31 18.18
C ARG A 662 13.46 -8.86 18.13
N LEU A 663 12.44 -8.01 17.99
CA LEU A 663 11.05 -8.47 17.82
C LEU A 663 10.85 -9.28 16.54
N THR A 664 11.48 -8.89 15.44
CA THR A 664 11.37 -9.64 14.18
C THR A 664 12.06 -11.01 14.29
N ALA A 665 13.22 -11.09 14.94
CA ALA A 665 13.90 -12.35 15.23
C ALA A 665 13.09 -13.24 16.20
N LEU A 666 12.50 -12.64 17.24
CA LEU A 666 11.66 -13.34 18.19
C LEU A 666 10.39 -13.88 17.52
N ASN A 667 9.76 -13.12 16.62
CA ASN A 667 8.64 -13.60 15.82
C ASN A 667 9.01 -14.85 15.01
N GLY A 668 10.18 -14.85 14.36
CA GLY A 668 10.68 -16.02 13.64
C GLY A 668 10.81 -17.25 14.54
N THR A 669 11.43 -17.07 15.71
CA THR A 669 11.57 -18.13 16.72
C THR A 669 10.21 -18.66 17.20
N ARG A 670 9.26 -17.77 17.51
CA ARG A 670 7.89 -18.14 17.90
C ARG A 670 7.14 -18.89 16.82
N ALA A 671 7.28 -18.46 15.57
CA ALA A 671 6.63 -19.13 14.45
C ALA A 671 7.16 -20.56 14.24
N ASP A 672 8.46 -20.79 14.49
CA ASP A 672 9.06 -22.12 14.44
C ASP A 672 8.61 -22.98 15.64
N GLU A 673 8.55 -22.42 16.85
CA GLU A 673 7.99 -23.09 18.04
C GLU A 673 6.52 -23.51 17.85
N GLU A 674 5.70 -22.64 17.25
CA GLU A 674 4.30 -22.94 16.93
C GLU A 674 4.18 -24.02 15.86
N ALA A 675 5.08 -24.05 14.87
CA ALA A 675 5.13 -25.11 13.87
C ALA A 675 5.46 -26.48 14.50
N ASP A 676 6.28 -26.49 15.55
CA ASP A 676 6.59 -27.68 16.37
C ASP A 676 5.48 -28.00 17.40
N GLY A 677 4.37 -27.26 17.39
CA GLY A 677 3.19 -27.50 18.24
C GLY A 677 3.25 -26.84 19.62
N ARG A 678 4.28 -26.04 19.93
CA ARG A 678 4.39 -25.29 21.19
C ARG A 678 3.81 -23.88 21.02
N VAL A 679 2.51 -23.74 21.23
CA VAL A 679 1.81 -22.45 21.13
C VAL A 679 1.72 -21.75 22.48
N GLN A 680 2.19 -20.51 22.54
CA GLN A 680 2.13 -19.67 23.73
C GLN A 680 0.91 -18.75 23.69
N TRP A 681 -0.25 -19.33 23.97
CA TRP A 681 -1.52 -18.60 23.92
C TRP A 681 -1.51 -17.36 24.82
N LEU A 682 -1.88 -16.20 24.27
CA LEU A 682 -2.03 -14.97 25.04
C LEU A 682 -3.19 -15.09 26.05
N ARG A 683 -4.26 -15.80 25.66
CA ARG A 683 -5.41 -16.13 26.51
C ARG A 683 -5.71 -17.64 26.46
N PRO A 684 -4.94 -18.47 27.19
CA PRO A 684 -5.06 -19.93 27.15
C PRO A 684 -6.48 -20.43 27.44
N ASP A 685 -7.16 -19.83 28.43
CA ASP A 685 -8.53 -20.22 28.84
C ASP A 685 -9.58 -20.15 27.72
N TYR A 686 -9.36 -19.32 26.70
CA TYR A 686 -10.26 -19.18 25.56
C TYR A 686 -9.72 -19.86 24.30
N GLN A 687 -8.42 -19.76 24.05
CA GLN A 687 -7.81 -20.23 22.82
C GLN A 687 -7.44 -21.72 22.87
N ALA A 688 -6.88 -22.23 23.97
CA ALA A 688 -6.35 -23.60 24.05
C ALA A 688 -7.43 -24.69 23.96
N ALA A 689 -8.67 -24.37 24.37
CA ALA A 689 -9.82 -25.29 24.28
C ALA A 689 -10.43 -25.37 22.86
N ARG A 690 -9.99 -24.50 21.94
CA ARG A 690 -10.37 -24.54 20.53
C ARG A 690 -9.19 -25.12 19.76
N PRO A 691 -9.33 -26.28 19.09
CA PRO A 691 -8.22 -26.80 18.29
C PRO A 691 -7.78 -25.73 17.29
N ALA A 692 -6.47 -25.51 17.17
CA ALA A 692 -5.83 -24.57 16.25
C ALA A 692 -6.00 -24.95 14.76
N ALA A 693 -7.11 -25.62 14.42
CA ALA A 693 -7.43 -26.15 13.11
C ALA A 693 -8.45 -25.24 12.40
N ARG A 694 -7.94 -24.20 11.73
CA ARG A 694 -8.24 -23.86 10.32
C ARG A 694 -7.55 -22.54 9.94
N LEU A 695 -6.37 -22.69 9.35
CA LEU A 695 -5.76 -21.69 8.46
C LEU A 695 -6.37 -21.72 7.05
N GLU A 696 -7.40 -22.53 6.82
CA GLU A 696 -8.25 -22.39 5.65
C GLU A 696 -9.22 -21.23 5.87
N ARG A 697 -9.33 -20.36 4.86
CA ARG A 697 -10.43 -19.41 4.73
C ARG A 697 -11.76 -20.17 4.80
N GLU A 698 -12.32 -20.31 6.00
CA GLU A 698 -13.72 -20.66 6.16
C GLU A 698 -14.57 -19.51 5.64
N THR A 699 -14.99 -19.66 4.39
CA THR A 699 -16.30 -19.16 3.99
C THR A 699 -17.32 -19.95 4.80
N LEU A 700 -17.75 -19.37 5.94
CA LEU A 700 -18.84 -19.94 6.72
C LEU A 700 -20.09 -20.05 5.84
N PRO A 701 -20.81 -21.19 5.87
CA PRO A 701 -22.10 -21.32 5.22
C PRO A 701 -23.11 -20.36 5.84
N LEU A 702 -24.03 -19.86 5.02
CA LEU A 702 -25.15 -19.01 5.43
C LEU A 702 -25.95 -19.67 6.59
N PRO A 703 -26.48 -18.87 7.54
CA PRO A 703 -27.24 -19.37 8.67
C PRO A 703 -28.69 -19.67 8.27
N PHE A 704 -28.90 -20.65 7.40
CA PHE A 704 -30.21 -21.27 7.17
C PHE A 704 -29.99 -22.75 6.88
N GLY A 705 -30.15 -23.58 7.91
CA GLY A 705 -30.36 -25.01 7.72
C GLY A 705 -31.72 -25.21 7.08
N ALA A 706 -31.75 -25.66 5.82
CA ALA A 706 -32.90 -26.40 5.32
C ALA A 706 -32.90 -27.78 6.02
N PRO A 707 -34.07 -28.35 6.34
CA PRO A 707 -34.15 -29.58 7.11
C PRO A 707 -33.40 -30.73 6.42
N ASP A 708 -32.64 -31.48 7.22
CA ASP A 708 -31.91 -32.68 6.82
C ASP A 708 -32.87 -33.72 6.22
N GLY A 709 -32.96 -33.73 4.90
CA GLY A 709 -33.42 -34.86 4.10
C GLY A 709 -32.22 -35.49 3.41
N GLY A 710 -31.62 -36.49 4.05
CA GLY A 710 -30.47 -37.20 3.50
C GLY A 710 -30.78 -37.83 2.14
N LEU A 711 -30.17 -37.31 1.09
CA LEU A 711 -29.96 -38.03 -0.16
C LEU A 711 -28.45 -38.08 -0.42
N ASN A 712 -27.91 -39.28 -0.26
CA ASN A 712 -26.53 -39.63 -0.57
C ASN A 712 -26.32 -39.50 -2.09
N ARG A 713 -26.04 -38.28 -2.58
CA ARG A 713 -25.68 -38.03 -3.97
C ARG A 713 -24.18 -38.27 -4.14
N SER A 714 -23.80 -39.53 -4.30
CA SER A 714 -22.58 -39.85 -5.03
C SER A 714 -22.75 -39.32 -6.45
N LEU A 715 -22.08 -38.22 -6.79
CA LEU A 715 -22.10 -37.65 -8.15
C LEU A 715 -21.67 -38.73 -9.15
N ARG A 716 -22.59 -39.16 -10.02
CA ARG A 716 -22.26 -40.05 -11.13
C ARG A 716 -21.41 -39.24 -12.12
N VAL A 717 -20.24 -39.75 -12.47
CA VAL A 717 -19.36 -39.12 -13.46
C VAL A 717 -20.03 -39.17 -14.83
N PHE A 718 -20.27 -38.01 -15.45
CA PHE A 718 -20.85 -37.93 -16.79
C PHE A 718 -19.77 -38.22 -17.85
N PRO A 719 -20.02 -39.11 -18.85
CA PRO A 719 -19.02 -39.46 -19.84
C PRO A 719 -18.57 -38.26 -20.68
N THR A 720 -17.27 -38.17 -20.96
CA THR A 720 -16.70 -37.12 -21.83
C THR A 720 -16.76 -37.46 -23.32
N ASP A 721 -17.04 -38.71 -23.69
CA ASP A 721 -17.22 -39.13 -25.09
C ASP A 721 -18.64 -38.80 -25.59
N ASN A 722 -18.72 -38.05 -26.70
CA ASN A 722 -19.97 -37.64 -27.34
C ASN A 722 -20.87 -38.82 -27.77
N TYR A 723 -20.31 -40.02 -28.00
CA TYR A 723 -21.11 -41.21 -28.33
C TYR A 723 -21.73 -41.89 -27.09
N GLU A 724 -21.11 -41.74 -25.92
CA GLU A 724 -21.56 -42.37 -24.67
C GLU A 724 -22.54 -41.49 -23.89
N GLN A 725 -22.49 -40.16 -24.07
CA GLN A 725 -23.37 -39.20 -23.42
C GLN A 725 -24.88 -39.46 -23.66
N PRO A 726 -25.37 -39.73 -24.89
CA PRO A 726 -26.78 -39.98 -25.12
C PRO A 726 -27.26 -41.28 -24.46
N LEU A 727 -26.37 -42.28 -24.33
CA LEU A 727 -26.68 -43.56 -23.68
C LEU A 727 -26.78 -43.38 -22.16
N ALA A 728 -25.86 -42.62 -21.57
CA ALA A 728 -25.89 -42.28 -20.14
C ALA A 728 -27.15 -41.46 -19.80
N LEU A 729 -27.51 -40.47 -20.63
CA LEU A 729 -28.72 -39.68 -20.46
C LEU A 729 -29.99 -40.56 -20.54
N ARG A 730 -30.02 -41.49 -21.51
CA ARG A 730 -31.16 -42.39 -21.72
C ARG A 730 -31.31 -43.44 -20.61
N ALA A 731 -30.20 -43.86 -19.99
CA ALA A 731 -30.21 -44.71 -18.79
C ALA A 731 -30.74 -43.95 -17.57
N ALA A 732 -30.27 -42.72 -17.34
CA ALA A 732 -30.73 -41.87 -16.24
C ALA A 732 -32.23 -41.55 -16.34
N LEU A 733 -32.72 -41.23 -17.54
CA LEU A 733 -34.14 -40.97 -17.79
C LEU A 733 -35.02 -42.21 -17.59
N ARG A 734 -34.50 -43.42 -17.80
CA ARG A 734 -35.23 -44.68 -17.55
C ARG A 734 -35.40 -44.99 -16.07
N GLU A 735 -34.44 -44.61 -15.22
CA GLU A 735 -34.54 -44.81 -13.76
C GLU A 735 -35.57 -43.89 -13.11
N VAL A 736 -35.75 -42.67 -13.63
CA VAL A 736 -36.59 -41.64 -12.97
C VAL A 736 -38.09 -41.83 -13.23
N GLY A 737 -38.48 -42.52 -14.32
CA GLY A 737 -39.87 -42.93 -14.58
C GLY A 737 -40.91 -41.81 -14.67
N SER A 738 -40.51 -40.53 -14.57
CA SER A 738 -41.36 -39.35 -14.61
C SER A 738 -40.62 -38.16 -15.27
N PRO A 739 -41.33 -37.12 -15.74
CA PRO A 739 -40.72 -35.94 -16.36
C PRO A 739 -39.84 -35.17 -15.36
N ILE A 740 -38.59 -34.88 -15.73
CA ILE A 740 -37.60 -34.21 -14.87
C ILE A 740 -36.99 -33.00 -15.61
N ALA A 741 -36.66 -31.93 -14.89
CA ALA A 741 -36.03 -30.75 -15.46
C ALA A 741 -34.55 -31.01 -15.77
N ALA A 742 -34.01 -30.35 -16.80
CA ALA A 742 -32.62 -30.56 -17.23
C ALA A 742 -31.58 -30.26 -16.15
N LEU A 743 -31.87 -29.31 -15.24
CA LEU A 743 -31.01 -28.96 -14.11
C LEU A 743 -30.92 -30.08 -13.06
N ASP A 744 -31.95 -30.90 -12.95
CA ASP A 744 -32.04 -32.00 -11.98
C ASP A 744 -31.44 -33.31 -12.52
N LEU A 745 -31.10 -33.34 -13.82
CA LEU A 745 -30.43 -34.46 -14.49
C LEU A 745 -28.90 -34.29 -14.58
N ALA A 746 -28.38 -33.10 -14.26
CA ALA A 746 -26.99 -32.69 -14.42
C ALA A 746 -26.10 -32.97 -13.20
#